data_AF-W2WS04-F1
#
_entry.id   AF-W2WS04-F1
#
_cell.length_a   1.000
_cell.length_b   1.000
_cell.length_c   1.000
_cell.angle_alpha   90.00
_cell.angle_beta   90.00
_cell.angle_gamma   90.00
#
_symmetry.space_group_name_H-M   'P 1'
#
loop_
_entity.id
_entity.type
_entity.pdbx_description
1 polymer ?
#
loop_
_entity_poly.entity_id
_entity_poly.type
_entity_poly.pdbx_seq_one_letter_code
_entity_poly.pdbx_strand_id
1 'polypeptide(L)'
;MARRLFVALLAFVLAHHELAIAASIITGTAPGFAAGTTGGGDVKPVYPTTVKELATYLSDAEPRVIVLKQELKFINTEGSTTESGCRPTNNQQCLAKNNGFKGQDAILMNGDTAMQQTGGCDSGGKSIDVTYDNAAKDPLTVASDKTLVGEGTKGVLNGKGLIITGSNVIVQNIHITNLNPHLVWGGDGITIRGEGDVAPKGVWIDHVKVSSVGRQMVVINFSGATGVTISNSDFDGNTKYSASCDGHHYWGFLILGKKTELSLLGNYIHHTSGRSPKIGGHDGEISVVHAANNYFFENSGHAFDVATGGYVLAEGNYFASVKSPNMDDPTGNFMVPTAAADCKATIGRNCELNVLKDSGALKGYSQDKVGSQLTDVKKQITDYKVTAATQLSEASGNFGVGEFGGGITQSSASSGAEAPKTDPKTTPTKAPVTTKPPTTKSPTTQGSGAGAPTTQDSGSADAPDTKAPVATKAPSNTATPASTNIPKTNVPTPTDTPNQSQPPAPANTPNEGSTSGSVPGFGAGTSGGGSAKPVYPKTIKELSTYLSDAEPRVIVLTQEFKFINTEGSTKESGCRPTNNQQCLAKNNGFKGQDAILMNGDKPMQQTGGCDSGGKSIEVTYDNAAKTPLSVASDKTLVGEGTKGVLNGKGLLIEGSNVIIQNIHITNLNPHLVWGGDAISIGGSGQAPKNIWIDHVKISNVGRQMIVVHFSGATSVTISNSDFDGNTKFSASCDGHHYWGFLLYGKMTQISLVGNYIHTMSGRGPKIGGAEGDNVVVHAANNYFDDNTGHAFDIAAGAYVLAEGNYFSSVKTPNLDDPAGHFFVPVRESNCKTAIGRACKLNVLTASGKLTSYSARAALGEVSKYSKQIGGYAVTEASKLSVASGNFGVGALTSTIASATNNKDTPAKEAEGSIQEAQQQEDTAAQTSLESNAPVNEAASVAADSDVTQSAIQSTEARSVGTCKRKLRKRH
;
A
#
# COMPACT_ATOMS: atom_id res chain seq x y z
N MET A 1 -15.16 -35.65 71.99
CA MET A 1 -14.41 -35.32 70.76
C MET A 1 -15.40 -34.79 69.71
N ALA A 2 -15.66 -33.49 69.63
CA ALA A 2 -16.76 -32.96 68.80
C ALA A 2 -16.48 -31.55 68.19
N ARG A 3 -15.21 -31.21 67.95
CA ARG A 3 -14.83 -29.88 67.43
C ARG A 3 -13.63 -29.89 66.46
N ARG A 4 -13.46 -31.01 65.74
CA ARG A 4 -12.41 -31.20 64.70
C ARG A 4 -12.91 -31.75 63.36
N LEU A 5 -14.23 -31.86 63.17
CA LEU A 5 -14.84 -32.36 61.92
C LEU A 5 -15.70 -31.32 61.17
N PHE A 6 -15.78 -30.09 61.67
CA PHE A 6 -16.67 -29.03 61.14
C PHE A 6 -15.94 -27.83 60.52
N VAL A 7 -14.62 -27.88 60.42
CA VAL A 7 -13.78 -26.84 59.79
C VAL A 7 -13.25 -27.29 58.42
N ALA A 8 -13.34 -28.59 58.10
CA ALA A 8 -12.83 -29.16 56.85
C ALA A 8 -13.81 -29.09 55.66
N LEU A 9 -15.06 -28.66 55.87
CA LEU A 9 -16.13 -28.73 54.86
C LEU A 9 -16.63 -27.35 54.34
N LEU A 10 -15.93 -26.27 54.66
CA LEU A 10 -16.24 -24.91 54.16
C LEU A 10 -15.06 -24.27 53.38
N ALA A 11 -14.11 -25.09 52.93
CA ALA A 11 -12.87 -24.66 52.28
C ALA A 11 -12.70 -25.21 50.84
N PHE A 12 -13.78 -25.67 50.20
CA PHE A 12 -13.72 -26.38 48.91
C PHE A 12 -14.69 -25.89 47.82
N VAL A 13 -15.39 -24.77 48.04
CA VAL A 13 -16.35 -24.19 47.05
C VAL A 13 -16.19 -22.67 46.94
N LEU A 14 -14.94 -22.20 46.80
CA LEU A 14 -14.64 -20.78 46.49
C LEU A 14 -13.34 -20.58 45.69
N ALA A 15 -12.78 -21.67 45.12
CA ALA A 15 -11.78 -21.61 44.07
C ALA A 15 -12.49 -21.65 42.71
N HIS A 16 -12.87 -20.49 42.17
CA HIS A 16 -13.46 -20.36 40.83
C HIS A 16 -12.79 -19.21 40.08
N HIS A 17 -11.95 -19.57 39.12
CA HIS A 17 -11.54 -18.80 37.94
C HIS A 17 -11.33 -17.29 38.11
N GLU A 18 -10.13 -16.89 38.54
CA GLU A 18 -9.48 -15.75 37.88
C GLU A 18 -9.02 -16.20 36.48
N LEU A 19 -9.97 -16.25 35.56
CA LEU A 19 -9.68 -16.38 34.13
C LEU A 19 -9.11 -15.05 33.64
N ALA A 20 -7.79 -14.89 33.76
CA ALA A 20 -7.05 -13.84 33.10
C ALA A 20 -7.16 -14.05 31.58
N ILE A 21 -8.17 -13.44 30.96
CA ILE A 21 -8.38 -13.50 29.51
C ILE A 21 -7.18 -12.83 28.86
N ALA A 22 -6.28 -13.64 28.31
CA ALA A 22 -5.19 -13.16 27.49
C ALA A 22 -5.78 -12.40 26.29
N ALA A 23 -5.21 -11.24 25.96
CA ALA A 23 -5.62 -10.52 24.78
C ALA A 23 -5.11 -11.30 23.55
N SER A 24 -6.02 -11.99 22.85
CA SER A 24 -5.72 -12.79 21.65
C SER A 24 -4.82 -12.04 20.67
N ILE A 25 -3.70 -12.70 20.29
CA ILE A 25 -2.85 -12.40 19.12
C ILE A 25 -3.67 -12.12 17.85
N ILE A 26 -4.72 -12.92 17.71
CA ILE A 26 -5.47 -13.19 16.48
C ILE A 26 -6.72 -12.32 16.46
N THR A 27 -6.94 -11.60 15.35
CA THR A 27 -8.15 -10.81 15.15
C THR A 27 -9.28 -11.65 14.55
N GLY A 28 -10.37 -11.78 15.29
CA GLY A 28 -11.55 -12.55 14.88
C GLY A 28 -11.43 -14.06 15.18
N THR A 29 -12.29 -14.86 14.54
CA THR A 29 -12.34 -16.32 14.66
C THR A 29 -12.49 -16.94 13.29
N ALA A 30 -11.80 -18.05 13.03
CA ALA A 30 -11.87 -18.79 11.78
C ALA A 30 -13.34 -19.05 11.35
N PRO A 31 -13.79 -18.55 10.19
CA PRO A 31 -15.11 -18.85 9.66
C PRO A 31 -15.12 -20.19 8.90
N GLY A 32 -16.32 -20.62 8.47
CA GLY A 32 -16.46 -21.70 7.49
C GLY A 32 -15.87 -23.04 7.95
N PHE A 33 -15.11 -23.69 7.06
CA PHE A 33 -14.51 -25.00 7.31
C PHE A 33 -13.47 -25.04 8.45
N ALA A 34 -12.72 -23.96 8.71
CA ALA A 34 -11.72 -23.92 9.78
C ALA A 34 -12.28 -23.51 11.15
N ALA A 35 -13.60 -23.37 11.30
CA ALA A 35 -14.24 -22.94 12.54
C ALA A 35 -13.85 -23.81 13.74
N GLY A 36 -13.28 -23.16 14.77
CA GLY A 36 -12.72 -23.81 15.95
C GLY A 36 -11.19 -23.97 15.95
N THR A 37 -10.48 -23.56 14.90
CA THR A 37 -9.01 -23.49 14.88
C THR A 37 -8.53 -22.44 15.90
N THR A 38 -7.55 -22.79 16.75
CA THR A 38 -6.97 -21.92 17.79
C THR A 38 -5.54 -21.49 17.51
N GLY A 39 -4.85 -22.16 16.57
CA GLY A 39 -3.41 -21.99 16.40
C GLY A 39 -2.66 -22.37 17.68
N GLY A 40 -1.64 -21.58 18.05
CA GLY A 40 -0.93 -21.74 19.31
C GLY A 40 -1.74 -21.42 20.58
N GLY A 41 -2.98 -20.92 20.45
CA GLY A 41 -3.81 -20.52 21.58
C GLY A 41 -3.22 -19.35 22.38
N ASP A 42 -3.54 -19.28 23.67
CA ASP A 42 -3.19 -18.16 24.57
C ASP A 42 -1.75 -18.20 25.11
N VAL A 43 -0.83 -18.92 24.46
CA VAL A 43 0.58 -18.97 24.89
C VAL A 43 1.28 -17.63 24.70
N LYS A 44 2.24 -17.33 25.58
CA LYS A 44 2.97 -16.05 25.55
C LYS A 44 3.69 -15.88 24.19
N PRO A 45 3.49 -14.74 23.49
CA PRO A 45 4.08 -14.53 22.18
C PRO A 45 5.61 -14.42 22.19
N VAL A 46 6.21 -14.89 21.10
CA VAL A 46 7.64 -14.75 20.76
C VAL A 46 7.81 -13.82 19.56
N TYR A 47 8.94 -13.11 19.54
CA TYR A 47 9.21 -12.02 18.59
C TYR A 47 10.56 -12.28 17.88
N PRO A 48 10.60 -13.08 16.79
CA PRO A 48 11.85 -13.42 16.13
C PRO A 48 12.49 -12.18 15.48
N THR A 49 13.76 -11.94 15.80
CA THR A 49 14.56 -10.85 15.24
C THR A 49 15.41 -11.29 14.06
N THR A 50 15.59 -12.61 13.89
CA THR A 50 16.38 -13.24 12.84
C THR A 50 15.62 -14.34 12.10
N VAL A 51 16.04 -14.61 10.86
CA VAL A 51 15.51 -15.72 10.04
C VAL A 51 15.61 -17.08 10.73
N LYS A 52 16.65 -17.28 11.55
CA LYS A 52 16.90 -18.54 12.28
C LYS A 52 15.95 -18.72 13.46
N GLU A 53 15.65 -17.65 14.20
CA GLU A 53 14.67 -17.68 15.29
C GLU A 53 13.28 -18.00 14.73
N LEU A 54 12.87 -17.36 13.63
CA LEU A 54 11.59 -17.65 12.97
C LEU A 54 11.50 -19.12 12.53
N ALA A 55 12.52 -19.62 11.83
CA ALA A 55 12.55 -21.02 11.39
C ALA A 55 12.49 -22.01 12.57
N THR A 56 13.13 -21.67 13.69
CA THR A 56 13.08 -22.48 14.92
C THR A 56 11.67 -22.50 15.51
N TYR A 57 11.06 -21.33 15.73
CA TYR A 57 9.73 -21.24 16.35
C TYR A 57 8.61 -21.83 15.47
N LEU A 58 8.73 -21.79 14.14
CA LEU A 58 7.73 -22.42 13.24
C LEU A 58 7.81 -23.95 13.25
N SER A 59 9.01 -24.52 13.38
CA SER A 59 9.26 -25.96 13.23
C SER A 59 9.32 -26.74 14.55
N ASP A 60 9.40 -26.07 15.70
CA ASP A 60 9.42 -26.74 17.01
C ASP A 60 8.06 -27.40 17.38
N ALA A 61 8.10 -28.28 18.38
CA ALA A 61 6.93 -29.05 18.84
C ALA A 61 6.12 -28.35 19.95
N GLU A 62 6.48 -27.13 20.35
CA GLU A 62 5.73 -26.38 21.37
C GLU A 62 4.63 -25.54 20.70
N PRO A 63 3.47 -25.32 21.35
CA PRO A 63 2.52 -24.33 20.86
C PRO A 63 3.17 -22.94 20.84
N ARG A 64 2.96 -22.16 19.77
CA ARG A 64 3.58 -20.82 19.60
C ARG A 64 2.61 -19.78 19.08
N VAL A 65 2.69 -18.57 19.64
CA VAL A 65 2.26 -17.33 18.99
C VAL A 65 3.51 -16.56 18.56
N ILE A 66 3.70 -16.36 17.27
CA ILE A 66 4.92 -15.84 16.65
C ILE A 66 4.55 -14.52 15.96
N VAL A 67 5.06 -13.40 16.46
CA VAL A 67 4.66 -12.07 16.00
C VAL A 67 5.80 -11.40 15.23
N LEU A 68 5.59 -11.17 13.93
CA LEU A 68 6.54 -10.50 13.04
C LEU A 68 6.39 -8.98 13.15
N LYS A 69 7.42 -8.29 13.65
CA LYS A 69 7.45 -6.82 13.79
C LYS A 69 8.27 -6.10 12.71
N GLN A 70 8.79 -6.84 11.73
CA GLN A 70 9.74 -6.36 10.70
C GLN A 70 9.78 -7.31 9.50
N GLU A 71 10.34 -6.84 8.38
CA GLU A 71 10.75 -7.71 7.27
C GLU A 71 11.84 -8.70 7.73
N LEU A 72 11.63 -9.99 7.45
CA LEU A 72 12.66 -11.01 7.53
C LEU A 72 13.06 -11.44 6.11
N LYS A 73 14.28 -11.06 5.76
CA LYS A 73 14.84 -11.23 4.41
C LYS A 73 15.71 -12.48 4.31
N PHE A 74 15.31 -13.36 3.40
CA PHE A 74 15.97 -14.62 3.07
C PHE A 74 16.75 -14.56 1.74
N ILE A 75 16.54 -13.50 0.92
CA ILE A 75 17.28 -13.35 -0.35
C ILE A 75 18.80 -13.28 -0.09
N ASN A 76 19.54 -14.18 -0.73
CA ASN A 76 20.95 -14.52 -0.61
C ASN A 76 21.40 -15.21 0.71
N THR A 77 20.50 -15.63 1.62
CA THR A 77 20.93 -16.31 2.87
C THR A 77 21.43 -17.73 2.66
N GLU A 78 21.00 -18.39 1.57
CA GLU A 78 21.34 -19.78 1.23
C GLU A 78 22.10 -19.89 -0.11
N GLY A 79 22.60 -18.76 -0.62
CA GLY A 79 23.31 -18.66 -1.90
C GLY A 79 22.40 -18.88 -3.12
N SER A 80 23.01 -19.11 -4.27
CA SER A 80 22.33 -19.30 -5.55
C SER A 80 22.85 -20.53 -6.30
N THR A 81 21.97 -21.16 -7.05
CA THR A 81 22.30 -22.28 -7.95
C THR A 81 22.13 -21.83 -9.40
N THR A 82 23.03 -22.28 -10.28
CA THR A 82 22.90 -22.18 -11.73
C THR A 82 22.96 -23.58 -12.32
N GLU A 83 21.94 -23.96 -13.07
CA GLU A 83 21.81 -25.29 -13.70
C GLU A 83 21.01 -25.20 -15.00
N SER A 84 20.91 -26.31 -15.74
CA SER A 84 20.12 -26.35 -16.98
C SER A 84 18.63 -26.37 -16.68
N GLY A 85 17.90 -25.37 -17.19
CA GLY A 85 16.45 -25.25 -17.17
C GLY A 85 15.85 -25.30 -18.59
N CYS A 86 14.53 -25.17 -18.67
CA CYS A 86 13.80 -25.06 -19.92
C CYS A 86 13.28 -23.62 -20.14
N ARG A 87 13.44 -23.13 -21.37
CA ARG A 87 12.72 -21.96 -21.91
C ARG A 87 11.53 -22.44 -22.75
N PRO A 88 10.32 -22.49 -22.19
CA PRO A 88 9.13 -22.97 -22.91
C PRO A 88 8.74 -22.06 -24.08
N THR A 89 7.98 -22.61 -25.02
CA THR A 89 7.58 -21.98 -26.29
C THR A 89 6.82 -20.67 -26.06
N ASN A 90 5.99 -20.56 -25.01
CA ASN A 90 5.33 -19.32 -24.62
C ASN A 90 6.34 -18.22 -24.21
N ASN A 91 7.42 -18.54 -23.48
CA ASN A 91 8.46 -17.55 -23.15
C ASN A 91 9.31 -17.21 -24.38
N GLN A 92 9.61 -18.17 -25.25
CA GLN A 92 10.28 -17.89 -26.54
C GLN A 92 9.47 -16.88 -27.37
N GLN A 93 8.15 -17.07 -27.47
CA GLN A 93 7.24 -16.12 -28.11
C GLN A 93 7.16 -14.79 -27.35
N CYS A 94 7.22 -14.81 -26.02
CA CYS A 94 7.15 -13.59 -25.21
C CYS A 94 8.33 -12.66 -25.43
N LEU A 95 9.55 -13.21 -25.37
CA LEU A 95 10.78 -12.46 -25.64
C LEU A 95 10.80 -11.92 -27.08
N ALA A 96 10.17 -12.62 -28.03
CA ALA A 96 10.00 -12.15 -29.41
C ALA A 96 8.94 -11.05 -29.58
N LYS A 97 7.90 -11.00 -28.71
CA LYS A 97 6.89 -9.91 -28.71
C LYS A 97 7.45 -8.57 -28.24
N ASN A 98 8.42 -8.59 -27.32
CA ASN A 98 9.04 -7.40 -26.72
C ASN A 98 8.02 -6.34 -26.22
N ASN A 99 6.92 -6.79 -25.62
CA ASN A 99 5.77 -5.97 -25.21
C ASN A 99 5.91 -5.37 -23.80
N GLY A 100 7.13 -5.24 -23.28
CA GLY A 100 7.43 -4.79 -21.90
C GLY A 100 7.41 -5.89 -20.84
N PHE A 101 6.66 -6.98 -21.06
CA PHE A 101 6.61 -8.14 -20.17
C PHE A 101 7.70 -9.17 -20.51
N LYS A 102 7.91 -10.13 -19.60
CA LYS A 102 8.72 -11.33 -19.80
C LYS A 102 7.88 -12.57 -19.51
N GLY A 103 8.22 -13.68 -20.17
CA GLY A 103 7.73 -14.99 -19.75
C GLY A 103 8.55 -15.52 -18.58
N GLN A 104 8.08 -16.63 -18.02
CA GLN A 104 8.86 -17.41 -17.06
C GLN A 104 9.64 -18.50 -17.78
N ASP A 105 10.85 -18.78 -17.32
CA ASP A 105 11.55 -20.03 -17.62
C ASP A 105 11.15 -21.09 -16.58
N ALA A 106 11.52 -22.36 -16.78
CA ALA A 106 11.21 -23.46 -15.86
C ALA A 106 12.49 -24.14 -15.35
N ILE A 107 12.59 -24.33 -14.05
CA ILE A 107 13.63 -25.19 -13.46
C ILE A 107 13.17 -26.64 -13.62
N LEU A 108 14.04 -27.51 -14.13
CA LEU A 108 13.71 -28.90 -14.44
C LEU A 108 13.61 -29.76 -13.17
N MET A 109 12.81 -30.82 -13.22
CA MET A 109 12.79 -31.86 -12.18
C MET A 109 14.08 -32.68 -12.21
N ASN A 110 14.54 -33.14 -11.04
CA ASN A 110 15.72 -34.01 -10.91
C ASN A 110 15.60 -35.25 -11.81
N GLY A 111 16.40 -35.27 -12.89
CA GLY A 111 16.44 -36.36 -13.88
C GLY A 111 15.77 -36.05 -15.23
N ASP A 112 14.98 -34.98 -15.36
CA ASP A 112 14.30 -34.61 -16.62
C ASP A 112 15.22 -33.91 -17.63
N THR A 113 16.28 -34.61 -18.06
CA THR A 113 17.22 -34.11 -19.08
C THR A 113 16.61 -34.00 -20.48
N ALA A 114 15.42 -34.57 -20.69
CA ALA A 114 14.65 -34.50 -21.93
C ALA A 114 13.67 -33.31 -21.98
N MET A 115 13.46 -32.61 -20.86
CA MET A 115 12.50 -31.52 -20.71
C MET A 115 11.03 -31.92 -21.03
N GLN A 116 10.66 -33.17 -20.74
CA GLN A 116 9.32 -33.72 -21.05
C GLN A 116 8.49 -34.06 -19.81
N GLN A 117 9.08 -34.04 -18.61
CA GLN A 117 8.41 -34.41 -17.35
C GLN A 117 8.06 -33.19 -16.49
N THR A 118 8.84 -32.11 -16.64
CA THR A 118 8.69 -30.86 -15.90
C THR A 118 7.50 -30.05 -16.40
N GLY A 119 6.37 -30.12 -15.69
CA GLY A 119 5.23 -29.25 -15.96
C GLY A 119 5.62 -27.77 -15.91
N GLY A 120 5.35 -27.02 -16.98
CA GLY A 120 5.89 -25.67 -17.19
C GLY A 120 6.94 -25.60 -18.30
N CYS A 121 7.48 -26.75 -18.74
CA CYS A 121 8.08 -26.91 -20.06
C CYS A 121 7.08 -27.55 -21.04
N ASP A 122 7.35 -27.41 -22.34
CA ASP A 122 6.62 -28.07 -23.43
C ASP A 122 7.62 -28.67 -24.45
N SER A 123 7.13 -29.51 -25.37
CA SER A 123 8.00 -30.22 -26.32
C SER A 123 8.71 -29.34 -27.36
N GLY A 124 8.35 -28.06 -27.49
CA GLY A 124 9.11 -27.04 -28.23
C GLY A 124 10.08 -26.21 -27.37
N GLY A 125 10.19 -26.53 -26.08
CA GLY A 125 11.08 -25.89 -25.12
C GLY A 125 12.56 -26.02 -25.49
N LYS A 126 13.35 -25.01 -25.12
CA LYS A 126 14.81 -24.96 -25.35
C LYS A 126 15.56 -25.06 -24.03
N SER A 127 16.58 -25.90 -23.97
CA SER A 127 17.49 -25.92 -22.84
C SER A 127 18.26 -24.59 -22.76
N ILE A 128 18.37 -24.06 -21.54
CA ILE A 128 19.08 -22.82 -21.19
C ILE A 128 19.73 -23.00 -19.82
N ASP A 129 20.66 -22.13 -19.44
CA ASP A 129 21.04 -22.00 -18.03
C ASP A 129 20.02 -21.13 -17.30
N VAL A 130 19.58 -21.57 -16.11
CA VAL A 130 18.74 -20.80 -15.18
C VAL A 130 19.48 -20.58 -13.87
N THR A 131 19.38 -19.38 -13.31
CA THR A 131 19.95 -19.04 -12.00
C THR A 131 18.83 -18.63 -11.04
N TYR A 132 18.87 -19.16 -9.82
CA TYR A 132 17.87 -18.90 -8.79
C TYR A 132 18.50 -18.78 -7.40
N ASP A 133 17.80 -18.05 -6.52
CA ASP A 133 18.10 -18.02 -5.08
C ASP A 133 17.63 -19.33 -4.44
N ASN A 134 18.49 -19.97 -3.64
CA ASN A 134 18.17 -21.24 -2.99
C ASN A 134 17.12 -21.10 -1.89
N ALA A 135 17.02 -19.94 -1.23
CA ALA A 135 16.15 -19.79 -0.07
C ALA A 135 14.66 -19.97 -0.40
N ALA A 136 14.24 -19.60 -1.62
CA ALA A 136 12.86 -19.79 -2.09
C ALA A 136 12.52 -21.24 -2.50
N LYS A 137 13.53 -22.12 -2.63
CA LYS A 137 13.34 -23.57 -2.88
C LYS A 137 12.99 -24.36 -1.62
N ASP A 138 13.44 -23.89 -0.46
CA ASP A 138 13.30 -24.53 0.85
C ASP A 138 12.30 -23.74 1.70
N PRO A 139 11.00 -24.07 1.72
CA PRO A 139 10.01 -23.31 2.49
C PRO A 139 10.14 -23.54 4.00
N LEU A 140 9.81 -22.51 4.80
CA LEU A 140 9.77 -22.61 6.26
C LEU A 140 8.70 -23.62 6.70
N THR A 141 9.13 -24.70 7.36
CA THR A 141 8.23 -25.71 7.92
C THR A 141 7.45 -25.17 9.11
N VAL A 142 6.12 -25.27 9.04
CA VAL A 142 5.19 -24.89 10.11
C VAL A 142 4.55 -26.16 10.68
N ALA A 143 4.95 -26.50 11.91
CA ALA A 143 4.45 -27.61 12.69
C ALA A 143 3.05 -27.33 13.27
N SER A 144 2.51 -28.25 14.08
CA SER A 144 1.19 -28.08 14.69
C SER A 144 1.16 -26.99 15.76
N ASP A 145 -0.05 -26.49 16.04
CA ASP A 145 -0.34 -25.56 17.15
C ASP A 145 0.48 -24.25 17.04
N LYS A 146 0.49 -23.67 15.83
CA LYS A 146 1.22 -22.45 15.49
C LYS A 146 0.26 -21.33 15.10
N THR A 147 0.51 -20.15 15.66
CA THR A 147 -0.03 -18.87 15.19
C THR A 147 1.13 -18.04 14.69
N LEU A 148 1.20 -17.77 13.39
CA LEU A 148 2.12 -16.81 12.79
C LEU A 148 1.33 -15.55 12.42
N VAL A 149 1.72 -14.39 12.95
CA VAL A 149 0.98 -13.14 12.77
C VAL A 149 1.91 -11.94 12.56
N GLY A 150 1.58 -11.02 11.66
CA GLY A 150 2.30 -9.75 11.50
C GLY A 150 1.72 -8.62 12.35
N GLU A 151 2.59 -7.78 12.91
CA GLU A 151 2.19 -6.52 13.55
C GLU A 151 2.01 -5.44 12.49
N GLY A 152 0.75 -5.13 12.19
CA GLY A 152 0.40 -4.20 11.13
C GLY A 152 0.99 -4.60 9.77
N THR A 153 1.32 -3.61 8.95
CA THR A 153 1.99 -3.80 7.66
C THR A 153 3.43 -4.35 7.72
N LYS A 154 4.01 -4.59 8.91
CA LYS A 154 5.44 -4.90 9.08
C LYS A 154 5.81 -6.37 8.87
N GLY A 155 4.84 -7.28 8.90
CA GLY A 155 5.08 -8.74 8.88
C GLY A 155 5.42 -9.30 7.50
N VAL A 156 6.64 -9.07 7.00
CA VAL A 156 7.05 -9.45 5.64
C VAL A 156 8.06 -10.61 5.62
N LEU A 157 7.80 -11.64 4.82
CA LEU A 157 8.73 -12.73 4.48
C LEU A 157 9.23 -12.52 3.05
N ASN A 158 10.48 -12.06 2.92
CA ASN A 158 11.06 -11.66 1.64
C ASN A 158 12.07 -12.71 1.16
N GLY A 159 11.66 -13.55 0.20
CA GLY A 159 12.51 -14.57 -0.45
C GLY A 159 12.38 -16.02 0.02
N LYS A 160 11.50 -16.35 0.98
CA LYS A 160 11.19 -17.74 1.40
C LYS A 160 9.70 -17.88 1.73
N GLY A 161 9.09 -19.00 1.36
CA GLY A 161 7.67 -19.31 1.57
C GLY A 161 7.41 -20.17 2.81
N LEU A 162 6.16 -20.63 2.98
CA LEU A 162 5.75 -21.52 4.08
C LEU A 162 5.37 -22.92 3.57
N ILE A 163 5.67 -23.96 4.36
CA ILE A 163 5.06 -25.29 4.24
C ILE A 163 4.41 -25.72 5.55
N ILE A 164 3.08 -25.74 5.57
CA ILE A 164 2.27 -26.16 6.71
C ILE A 164 2.16 -27.69 6.66
N THR A 165 2.86 -28.35 7.58
CA THR A 165 2.81 -29.81 7.77
C THR A 165 1.94 -30.21 8.95
N GLY A 166 1.82 -29.32 9.95
CA GLY A 166 1.03 -29.53 11.16
C GLY A 166 -0.47 -29.24 11.01
N SER A 167 -1.20 -29.54 12.08
CA SER A 167 -2.63 -29.22 12.27
C SER A 167 -2.81 -28.11 13.31
N ASN A 168 -3.98 -27.49 13.35
CA ASN A 168 -4.28 -26.35 14.22
C ASN A 168 -3.31 -25.18 14.00
N VAL A 169 -3.34 -24.61 12.79
CA VAL A 169 -2.40 -23.56 12.35
C VAL A 169 -3.15 -22.32 11.89
N ILE A 170 -2.72 -21.15 12.37
CA ILE A 170 -3.20 -19.83 11.95
C ILE A 170 -2.04 -19.06 11.34
N VAL A 171 -2.25 -18.52 10.14
CA VAL A 171 -1.33 -17.59 9.47
C VAL A 171 -2.12 -16.33 9.14
N GLN A 172 -1.90 -15.25 9.90
CA GLN A 172 -2.69 -14.02 9.80
C GLN A 172 -1.81 -12.79 9.51
N ASN A 173 -2.28 -11.86 8.69
CA ASN A 173 -1.67 -10.52 8.54
C ASN A 173 -0.17 -10.52 8.18
N ILE A 174 0.27 -11.34 7.21
CA ILE A 174 1.67 -11.35 6.71
C ILE A 174 1.76 -11.24 5.19
N HIS A 175 2.88 -10.71 4.68
CA HIS A 175 3.19 -10.60 3.26
C HIS A 175 4.29 -11.58 2.87
N ILE A 176 4.05 -12.46 1.90
CA ILE A 176 5.04 -13.41 1.35
C ILE A 176 5.39 -12.97 -0.07
N THR A 177 6.67 -12.70 -0.34
CA THR A 177 7.07 -12.06 -1.61
C THR A 177 8.49 -12.36 -2.10
N ASN A 178 8.71 -12.18 -3.40
CA ASN A 178 9.99 -12.30 -4.14
C ASN A 178 10.61 -13.71 -4.21
N LEU A 179 9.79 -14.76 -4.34
CA LEU A 179 10.25 -16.15 -4.42
C LEU A 179 10.60 -16.54 -5.87
N ASN A 180 11.74 -16.07 -6.39
CA ASN A 180 12.22 -16.34 -7.76
C ASN A 180 11.12 -16.16 -8.86
N PRO A 181 10.47 -14.98 -8.97
CA PRO A 181 9.30 -14.78 -9.86
C PRO A 181 9.55 -15.09 -11.34
N HIS A 182 10.81 -15.04 -11.80
CA HIS A 182 11.22 -15.37 -13.16
C HIS A 182 11.18 -16.86 -13.51
N LEU A 183 10.97 -17.75 -12.53
CA LEU A 183 11.10 -19.20 -12.72
C LEU A 183 9.91 -19.99 -12.18
N VAL A 184 9.27 -20.76 -13.05
CA VAL A 184 8.40 -21.87 -12.65
C VAL A 184 9.24 -22.89 -11.87
N TRP A 185 8.72 -23.36 -10.73
CA TRP A 185 9.46 -24.12 -9.70
C TRP A 185 10.57 -23.33 -8.98
N GLY A 186 10.57 -22.00 -9.09
CA GLY A 186 11.46 -21.11 -8.33
C GLY A 186 11.08 -20.95 -6.84
N GLY A 187 9.81 -21.16 -6.50
CA GLY A 187 9.26 -21.17 -5.13
C GLY A 187 7.73 -21.06 -5.13
N ASP A 188 7.08 -21.52 -4.05
CA ASP A 188 5.65 -21.39 -3.78
C ASP A 188 5.42 -20.55 -2.52
N GLY A 189 4.37 -19.71 -2.49
CA GLY A 189 4.06 -18.83 -1.36
C GLY A 189 3.67 -19.59 -0.08
N ILE A 190 2.56 -20.34 -0.15
CA ILE A 190 2.09 -21.22 0.92
C ILE A 190 1.81 -22.61 0.36
N THR A 191 2.45 -23.62 0.93
CA THR A 191 2.11 -25.04 0.75
C THR A 191 1.39 -25.57 1.98
N ILE A 192 0.31 -26.32 1.81
CA ILE A 192 -0.27 -27.20 2.83
C ILE A 192 -0.02 -28.64 2.38
N ARG A 193 0.76 -29.39 3.17
CA ARG A 193 1.13 -30.78 2.90
C ARG A 193 1.55 -31.44 4.20
N GLY A 194 0.72 -32.31 4.76
CA GLY A 194 1.09 -33.06 5.96
C GLY A 194 2.09 -34.18 5.70
N GLU A 195 2.79 -34.58 6.76
CA GLU A 195 3.77 -35.66 6.71
C GLU A 195 3.10 -37.03 6.54
N GLY A 196 3.78 -37.96 5.86
CA GLY A 196 3.28 -39.34 5.69
C GLY A 196 1.93 -39.47 4.99
N ASP A 197 1.58 -38.52 4.12
CA ASP A 197 0.26 -38.38 3.47
C ASP A 197 -0.93 -38.14 4.44
N VAL A 198 -0.67 -37.76 5.70
CA VAL A 198 -1.72 -37.40 6.65
C VAL A 198 -2.25 -36.00 6.33
N ALA A 199 -3.55 -35.85 6.10
CA ALA A 199 -4.16 -34.54 5.83
C ALA A 199 -4.11 -33.62 7.08
N PRO A 200 -3.53 -32.41 6.98
CA PRO A 200 -3.64 -31.38 8.02
C PRO A 200 -5.09 -31.02 8.34
N LYS A 201 -5.34 -30.60 9.59
CA LYS A 201 -6.68 -30.27 10.08
C LYS A 201 -6.71 -28.91 10.77
N GLY A 202 -7.71 -28.08 10.47
CA GLY A 202 -7.83 -26.75 11.08
C GLY A 202 -6.69 -25.84 10.67
N VAL A 203 -6.76 -25.29 9.46
CA VAL A 203 -5.77 -24.34 8.94
C VAL A 203 -6.49 -23.07 8.49
N TRP A 204 -6.18 -21.96 9.13
CA TRP A 204 -6.76 -20.65 8.82
C TRP A 204 -5.68 -19.70 8.28
N ILE A 205 -5.87 -19.23 7.05
CA ILE A 205 -5.03 -18.23 6.38
C ILE A 205 -5.90 -16.98 6.21
N ASP A 206 -5.49 -15.86 6.80
CA ASP A 206 -6.34 -14.66 6.90
C ASP A 206 -5.56 -13.36 6.74
N HIS A 207 -6.08 -12.38 6.00
CA HIS A 207 -5.38 -11.10 5.80
C HIS A 207 -3.91 -11.25 5.32
N VAL A 208 -3.61 -12.33 4.57
CA VAL A 208 -2.28 -12.57 4.00
C VAL A 208 -2.19 -11.89 2.64
N LYS A 209 -1.05 -11.28 2.30
CA LYS A 209 -0.71 -10.91 0.91
C LYS A 209 0.30 -11.91 0.33
N VAL A 210 0.09 -12.37 -0.90
CA VAL A 210 1.08 -13.15 -1.66
C VAL A 210 1.30 -12.50 -3.02
N SER A 211 2.55 -12.19 -3.37
CA SER A 211 2.93 -11.50 -4.61
C SER A 211 4.30 -11.94 -5.13
N SER A 212 4.60 -11.76 -6.42
CA SER A 212 5.95 -11.99 -6.97
C SER A 212 6.57 -13.36 -6.61
N VAL A 213 5.78 -14.42 -6.73
CA VAL A 213 6.23 -15.82 -6.55
C VAL A 213 6.47 -16.51 -7.89
N GLY A 214 7.43 -17.45 -7.95
CA GLY A 214 7.76 -18.18 -9.18
C GLY A 214 6.68 -19.18 -9.61
N ARG A 215 6.01 -19.82 -8.65
CA ARG A 215 4.93 -20.79 -8.90
C ARG A 215 3.70 -20.49 -8.02
N GLN A 216 3.13 -21.46 -7.30
CA GLN A 216 1.81 -21.32 -6.69
C GLN A 216 1.82 -20.24 -5.59
N MET A 217 0.79 -19.39 -5.53
CA MET A 217 0.54 -18.57 -4.34
C MET A 217 0.08 -19.46 -3.18
N VAL A 218 -0.83 -20.40 -3.45
CA VAL A 218 -1.29 -21.41 -2.50
C VAL A 218 -1.35 -22.79 -3.17
N VAL A 219 -0.86 -23.84 -2.50
CA VAL A 219 -1.06 -25.23 -2.93
C VAL A 219 -1.46 -26.13 -1.76
N ILE A 220 -2.61 -26.79 -1.89
CA ILE A 220 -2.97 -27.94 -1.05
C ILE A 220 -2.57 -29.19 -1.83
N ASN A 221 -1.60 -29.93 -1.30
CA ASN A 221 -0.90 -31.00 -1.99
C ASN A 221 -1.58 -32.38 -1.76
N PHE A 222 -1.04 -33.47 -2.32
CA PHE A 222 -1.67 -34.79 -2.38
C PHE A 222 -2.11 -35.44 -1.04
N SER A 223 -1.63 -34.96 0.11
CA SER A 223 -2.17 -35.34 1.43
C SER A 223 -3.66 -34.96 1.58
N GLY A 224 -4.09 -33.92 0.86
CA GLY A 224 -5.29 -33.15 1.16
C GLY A 224 -5.13 -32.33 2.44
N ALA A 225 -6.17 -31.58 2.79
CA ALA A 225 -6.31 -30.88 4.08
C ALA A 225 -7.80 -30.62 4.40
N THR A 226 -8.24 -30.97 5.61
CA THR A 226 -9.65 -30.87 6.03
C THR A 226 -9.86 -29.73 7.02
N GLY A 227 -10.95 -28.98 6.92
CA GLY A 227 -11.17 -27.82 7.77
C GLY A 227 -10.19 -26.67 7.47
N VAL A 228 -10.01 -26.33 6.19
CA VAL A 228 -9.17 -25.21 5.76
C VAL A 228 -10.03 -23.98 5.48
N THR A 229 -9.54 -22.79 5.80
CA THR A 229 -10.17 -21.54 5.38
C THR A 229 -9.12 -20.52 4.97
N ILE A 230 -9.31 -19.96 3.78
CA ILE A 230 -8.54 -18.86 3.23
C ILE A 230 -9.50 -17.69 3.15
N SER A 231 -9.33 -16.68 4.00
CA SER A 231 -10.24 -15.54 4.10
C SER A 231 -9.54 -14.20 4.00
N ASN A 232 -10.27 -13.19 3.50
CA ASN A 232 -9.85 -11.78 3.50
C ASN A 232 -8.40 -11.56 3.00
N SER A 233 -7.91 -12.40 2.10
CA SER A 233 -6.50 -12.41 1.69
C SER A 233 -6.33 -11.88 0.27
N ASP A 234 -5.13 -11.36 0.00
CA ASP A 234 -4.77 -10.59 -1.18
C ASP A 234 -3.78 -11.37 -2.05
N PHE A 235 -4.25 -11.81 -3.21
CA PHE A 235 -3.51 -12.67 -4.13
C PHE A 235 -3.17 -11.88 -5.39
N ASP A 236 -2.02 -11.22 -5.30
CA ASP A 236 -1.54 -10.20 -6.22
C ASP A 236 -0.70 -10.81 -7.34
N GLY A 237 -1.37 -11.02 -8.47
CA GLY A 237 -0.78 -11.61 -9.66
C GLY A 237 -0.01 -10.64 -10.54
N ASN A 238 0.12 -9.36 -10.16
CA ASN A 238 0.84 -8.37 -10.96
C ASN A 238 2.35 -8.70 -11.00
N THR A 239 2.84 -9.15 -12.15
CA THR A 239 4.21 -9.66 -12.30
C THR A 239 4.87 -9.22 -13.60
N LYS A 240 6.17 -8.91 -13.52
CA LYS A 240 7.00 -8.71 -14.72
C LYS A 240 7.22 -10.01 -15.50
N TYR A 241 7.02 -11.16 -14.87
CA TYR A 241 7.33 -12.51 -15.37
C TYR A 241 6.06 -13.37 -15.32
N SER A 242 5.38 -13.50 -16.46
CA SER A 242 4.05 -14.13 -16.58
C SER A 242 4.05 -15.24 -17.62
N ALA A 243 3.52 -16.42 -17.31
CA ALA A 243 3.37 -17.50 -18.30
C ALA A 243 2.45 -17.12 -19.49
N SER A 244 1.59 -16.12 -19.30
CA SER A 244 0.70 -15.53 -20.32
C SER A 244 1.30 -14.37 -21.14
N CYS A 245 2.46 -13.82 -20.73
CA CYS A 245 3.15 -12.70 -21.40
C CYS A 245 2.36 -11.38 -21.48
N ASP A 246 1.64 -11.07 -20.40
CA ASP A 246 0.69 -9.94 -20.30
C ASP A 246 0.65 -9.31 -18.90
N GLY A 247 1.61 -9.67 -18.04
CA GLY A 247 1.71 -9.17 -16.68
C GLY A 247 0.96 -9.97 -15.62
N HIS A 248 0.20 -11.00 -16.03
CA HIS A 248 -0.71 -11.71 -15.14
C HIS A 248 -0.15 -13.05 -14.65
N HIS A 249 -0.30 -13.35 -13.36
CA HIS A 249 0.21 -14.60 -12.76
C HIS A 249 -0.69 -15.80 -13.05
N TYR A 250 -0.11 -16.89 -13.57
CA TYR A 250 -0.86 -18.09 -13.96
C TYR A 250 -1.06 -19.10 -12.82
N TRP A 251 -0.24 -19.00 -11.77
CA TRP A 251 -0.12 -20.00 -10.72
C TRP A 251 -0.72 -19.48 -9.40
N GLY A 252 -2.03 -19.22 -9.39
CA GLY A 252 -2.73 -18.80 -8.18
C GLY A 252 -2.81 -19.94 -7.15
N PHE A 253 -3.80 -20.81 -7.34
CA PHE A 253 -4.18 -21.85 -6.38
C PHE A 253 -4.20 -23.22 -7.04
N LEU A 254 -3.60 -24.21 -6.38
CA LEU A 254 -3.67 -25.62 -6.75
C LEU A 254 -4.23 -26.44 -5.58
N ILE A 255 -5.51 -26.80 -5.66
CA ILE A 255 -6.25 -27.48 -4.58
C ILE A 255 -6.46 -28.95 -4.97
N LEU A 256 -5.66 -29.84 -4.39
CA LEU A 256 -5.65 -31.28 -4.66
C LEU A 256 -5.85 -32.10 -3.37
N GLY A 257 -5.75 -33.41 -3.49
CA GLY A 257 -5.55 -34.34 -2.39
C GLY A 257 -6.74 -35.23 -2.08
N LYS A 258 -6.43 -36.41 -1.50
CA LYS A 258 -7.38 -37.51 -1.23
C LYS A 258 -8.69 -37.03 -0.59
N LYS A 259 -8.62 -36.15 0.42
CA LYS A 259 -9.76 -35.37 0.90
C LYS A 259 -9.34 -33.94 1.25
N THR A 260 -10.00 -32.95 0.65
CA THR A 260 -9.81 -31.54 0.94
C THR A 260 -11.14 -30.84 1.17
N GLU A 261 -11.20 -29.97 2.19
CA GLU A 261 -12.39 -29.22 2.60
C GLU A 261 -11.98 -27.76 2.85
N LEU A 262 -12.37 -26.87 1.94
CA LEU A 262 -11.87 -25.49 1.88
C LEU A 262 -13.00 -24.46 1.82
N SER A 263 -12.98 -23.49 2.72
CA SER A 263 -13.71 -22.23 2.56
C SER A 263 -12.77 -21.16 1.96
N LEU A 264 -13.15 -20.59 0.82
CA LEU A 264 -12.46 -19.48 0.16
C LEU A 264 -13.39 -18.26 0.24
N LEU A 265 -13.14 -17.35 1.19
CA LEU A 265 -14.13 -16.37 1.64
C LEU A 265 -13.61 -14.92 1.59
N GLY A 266 -14.25 -14.03 0.83
CA GLY A 266 -13.94 -12.60 0.87
C GLY A 266 -12.55 -12.20 0.35
N ASN A 267 -11.87 -13.07 -0.40
CA ASN A 267 -10.51 -12.80 -0.89
C ASN A 267 -10.51 -11.89 -2.12
N TYR A 268 -9.42 -11.15 -2.32
CA TYR A 268 -9.11 -10.45 -3.56
C TYR A 268 -8.13 -11.29 -4.37
N ILE A 269 -8.50 -11.65 -5.59
CA ILE A 269 -7.71 -12.50 -6.47
C ILE A 269 -7.59 -11.77 -7.81
N HIS A 270 -6.45 -11.10 -8.02
CA HIS A 270 -6.33 -10.09 -9.06
C HIS A 270 -5.09 -10.23 -9.95
N HIS A 271 -5.19 -9.74 -11.19
CA HIS A 271 -4.10 -9.76 -12.17
C HIS A 271 -3.60 -11.21 -12.44
N THR A 272 -4.53 -12.15 -12.58
CA THR A 272 -4.24 -13.59 -12.77
C THR A 272 -4.56 -14.06 -14.19
N SER A 273 -3.97 -15.18 -14.65
CA SER A 273 -4.24 -15.72 -15.99
C SER A 273 -4.67 -17.19 -16.01
N GLY A 274 -4.69 -17.84 -14.84
CA GLY A 274 -5.15 -19.21 -14.68
C GLY A 274 -5.30 -19.62 -13.22
N ARG A 275 -5.76 -20.86 -13.00
CA ARG A 275 -5.74 -21.56 -11.69
C ARG A 275 -6.22 -20.69 -10.53
N SER A 276 -7.34 -20.01 -10.68
CA SER A 276 -7.85 -19.06 -9.71
C SER A 276 -9.31 -19.36 -9.32
N PRO A 277 -9.58 -20.54 -8.69
CA PRO A 277 -8.65 -21.60 -8.30
C PRO A 277 -8.63 -22.78 -9.30
N LYS A 278 -7.59 -23.63 -9.28
CA LYS A 278 -7.73 -25.02 -9.78
C LYS A 278 -8.11 -25.96 -8.64
N ILE A 279 -9.11 -26.81 -8.86
CA ILE A 279 -9.64 -27.77 -7.89
C ILE A 279 -9.73 -29.16 -8.52
N GLY A 280 -9.11 -30.15 -7.88
CA GLY A 280 -9.08 -31.54 -8.34
C GLY A 280 -8.26 -31.77 -9.61
N GLY A 281 -8.50 -32.91 -10.26
CA GLY A 281 -7.78 -33.38 -11.46
C GLY A 281 -7.20 -34.79 -11.35
N HIS A 282 -7.50 -35.54 -10.28
CA HIS A 282 -7.04 -36.92 -10.09
C HIS A 282 -8.20 -37.83 -9.64
N ASP A 283 -8.22 -39.06 -10.16
CA ASP A 283 -9.26 -40.04 -9.85
C ASP A 283 -9.18 -40.49 -8.38
N GLY A 284 -10.33 -40.52 -7.71
CA GLY A 284 -10.44 -40.92 -6.30
C GLY A 284 -10.15 -39.81 -5.27
N GLU A 285 -9.73 -38.62 -5.71
CA GLU A 285 -9.63 -37.44 -4.83
C GLU A 285 -11.01 -36.76 -4.66
N ILE A 286 -11.24 -36.14 -3.50
CA ILE A 286 -12.46 -35.35 -3.22
C ILE A 286 -12.04 -34.00 -2.63
N SER A 287 -12.21 -32.93 -3.40
CA SER A 287 -11.98 -31.55 -2.96
C SER A 287 -13.29 -30.77 -2.96
N VAL A 288 -13.85 -30.54 -1.76
CA VAL A 288 -15.06 -29.74 -1.56
C VAL A 288 -14.67 -28.30 -1.24
N VAL A 289 -15.16 -27.34 -2.04
CA VAL A 289 -14.83 -25.92 -1.88
C VAL A 289 -16.09 -25.06 -1.82
N HIS A 290 -16.19 -24.24 -0.76
CA HIS A 290 -17.17 -23.15 -0.67
C HIS A 290 -16.47 -21.83 -1.01
N ALA A 291 -16.71 -21.32 -2.21
CA ALA A 291 -16.18 -20.04 -2.67
C ALA A 291 -17.26 -18.97 -2.53
N ALA A 292 -17.14 -18.08 -1.54
CA ALA A 292 -18.15 -17.06 -1.30
C ALA A 292 -17.57 -15.65 -1.11
N ASN A 293 -18.27 -14.66 -1.64
CA ASN A 293 -17.94 -13.22 -1.52
C ASN A 293 -16.52 -12.80 -1.94
N ASN A 294 -15.80 -13.63 -2.71
CA ASN A 294 -14.50 -13.25 -3.27
C ASN A 294 -14.69 -12.23 -4.41
N TYR A 295 -13.69 -11.38 -4.60
CA TYR A 295 -13.58 -10.44 -5.71
C TYR A 295 -12.48 -10.89 -6.67
N PHE A 296 -12.88 -11.31 -7.86
CA PHE A 296 -11.98 -11.69 -8.95
C PHE A 296 -11.86 -10.51 -9.93
N PHE A 297 -10.65 -10.00 -10.15
CA PHE A 297 -10.42 -8.77 -10.91
C PHE A 297 -9.24 -8.87 -11.89
N GLU A 298 -9.39 -8.34 -13.11
CA GLU A 298 -8.36 -8.39 -14.18
C GLU A 298 -7.79 -9.81 -14.34
N ASN A 299 -8.55 -10.68 -15.02
CA ASN A 299 -8.07 -12.01 -15.37
C ASN A 299 -8.08 -12.23 -16.89
N SER A 300 -6.88 -12.31 -17.47
CA SER A 300 -6.63 -12.36 -18.91
C SER A 300 -6.84 -13.72 -19.56
N GLY A 301 -7.15 -14.75 -18.76
CA GLY A 301 -7.22 -16.16 -19.15
C GLY A 301 -8.46 -16.85 -18.60
N HIS A 302 -8.31 -17.59 -17.51
CA HIS A 302 -9.43 -18.19 -16.77
C HIS A 302 -9.26 -18.08 -15.25
N ALA A 303 -10.38 -18.10 -14.52
CA ALA A 303 -10.42 -18.19 -13.06
C ALA A 303 -10.58 -19.65 -12.60
N PHE A 304 -11.81 -20.15 -12.46
CA PHE A 304 -12.07 -21.50 -11.95
C PHE A 304 -11.71 -22.60 -12.97
N ASP A 305 -10.97 -23.60 -12.51
CA ASP A 305 -10.64 -24.85 -13.21
C ASP A 305 -11.03 -26.02 -12.30
N VAL A 306 -12.29 -26.48 -12.42
CA VAL A 306 -12.88 -27.54 -11.58
C VAL A 306 -12.90 -28.85 -12.35
N ALA A 307 -11.96 -29.75 -12.06
CA ALA A 307 -11.80 -31.03 -12.75
C ALA A 307 -12.33 -32.22 -11.91
N THR A 308 -12.08 -33.47 -12.35
CA THR A 308 -12.41 -34.69 -11.60
C THR A 308 -12.10 -34.57 -10.11
N GLY A 309 -13.06 -34.94 -9.26
CA GLY A 309 -12.92 -34.88 -7.80
C GLY A 309 -13.19 -33.49 -7.18
N GLY A 310 -13.26 -32.43 -7.99
CA GLY A 310 -13.69 -31.10 -7.54
C GLY A 310 -15.21 -31.00 -7.38
N TYR A 311 -15.65 -30.47 -6.23
CA TYR A 311 -17.04 -30.17 -5.91
C TYR A 311 -17.12 -28.76 -5.31
N VAL A 312 -17.61 -27.80 -6.10
CA VAL A 312 -17.50 -26.37 -5.74
C VAL A 312 -18.88 -25.72 -5.70
N LEU A 313 -19.16 -24.95 -4.65
CA LEU A 313 -20.26 -23.97 -4.62
C LEU A 313 -19.66 -22.57 -4.74
N ALA A 314 -20.03 -21.82 -5.78
CA ALA A 314 -19.73 -20.40 -5.90
C ALA A 314 -21.00 -19.56 -5.69
N GLU A 315 -21.08 -18.78 -4.62
CA GLU A 315 -22.21 -17.87 -4.33
C GLU A 315 -21.74 -16.49 -3.87
N GLY A 316 -22.47 -15.43 -4.21
CA GLY A 316 -22.14 -14.06 -3.79
C GLY A 316 -20.78 -13.51 -4.24
N ASN A 317 -20.05 -14.16 -5.16
CA ASN A 317 -18.76 -13.67 -5.67
C ASN A 317 -18.95 -12.57 -6.73
N TYR A 318 -17.99 -11.67 -6.84
CA TYR A 318 -17.99 -10.59 -7.84
C TYR A 318 -16.84 -10.80 -8.83
N PHE A 319 -17.14 -10.77 -10.13
CA PHE A 319 -16.17 -10.94 -11.22
C PHE A 319 -16.12 -9.65 -12.05
N ALA A 320 -14.94 -9.04 -12.18
CA ALA A 320 -14.70 -7.86 -13.01
C ALA A 320 -13.50 -8.08 -13.95
N SER A 321 -13.65 -7.79 -15.24
CA SER A 321 -12.60 -8.03 -16.26
C SER A 321 -12.08 -9.48 -16.28
N VAL A 322 -12.91 -10.47 -15.89
CA VAL A 322 -12.54 -11.89 -15.86
C VAL A 322 -12.96 -12.54 -17.17
N LYS A 323 -12.00 -12.78 -18.06
CA LYS A 323 -12.24 -13.28 -19.42
C LYS A 323 -13.00 -14.61 -19.45
N SER A 324 -12.65 -15.55 -18.57
CA SER A 324 -13.33 -16.85 -18.44
C SER A 324 -13.54 -17.19 -16.96
N PRO A 325 -14.69 -16.85 -16.35
CA PRO A 325 -14.94 -17.09 -14.93
C PRO A 325 -14.81 -18.56 -14.52
N ASN A 326 -15.17 -19.49 -15.40
CA ASN A 326 -14.80 -20.89 -15.26
C ASN A 326 -14.49 -21.56 -16.61
N MET A 327 -13.68 -22.61 -16.55
CA MET A 327 -13.54 -23.62 -17.59
C MET A 327 -14.76 -24.57 -17.56
N ASP A 328 -15.12 -25.11 -18.73
CA ASP A 328 -16.20 -26.08 -18.94
C ASP A 328 -15.58 -27.49 -19.00
N ASP A 329 -15.22 -28.06 -17.84
CA ASP A 329 -14.66 -29.41 -17.71
C ASP A 329 -15.79 -30.41 -17.42
N PRO A 330 -16.10 -31.34 -18.34
CA PRO A 330 -17.23 -32.28 -18.18
C PRO A 330 -17.03 -33.32 -17.06
N THR A 331 -15.85 -33.40 -16.45
CA THR A 331 -15.54 -34.31 -15.34
C THR A 331 -15.73 -33.70 -13.95
N GLY A 332 -15.74 -32.37 -13.86
CA GLY A 332 -15.91 -31.63 -12.61
C GLY A 332 -17.35 -31.47 -12.15
N ASN A 333 -17.51 -30.83 -11.00
CA ASN A 333 -18.82 -30.58 -10.38
C ASN A 333 -18.86 -29.16 -9.80
N PHE A 334 -19.68 -28.29 -10.39
CA PHE A 334 -19.71 -26.87 -10.04
C PHE A 334 -21.15 -26.35 -9.90
N MET A 335 -21.53 -25.99 -8.67
CA MET A 335 -22.81 -25.37 -8.36
C MET A 335 -22.69 -23.85 -8.45
N VAL A 336 -23.49 -23.25 -9.33
CA VAL A 336 -23.56 -21.81 -9.56
C VAL A 336 -25.04 -21.43 -9.53
N PRO A 337 -25.52 -20.73 -8.48
CA PRO A 337 -26.91 -20.37 -8.36
C PRO A 337 -27.31 -19.36 -9.44
N THR A 338 -28.44 -19.62 -10.08
CA THR A 338 -29.07 -18.78 -11.10
C THR A 338 -30.30 -18.06 -10.55
N ALA A 339 -30.97 -18.66 -9.57
CA ALA A 339 -31.95 -18.03 -8.71
C ALA A 339 -31.58 -18.27 -7.23
N ALA A 340 -31.95 -17.33 -6.35
CA ALA A 340 -31.63 -17.42 -4.92
C ALA A 340 -32.19 -18.69 -4.24
N ALA A 341 -33.24 -19.29 -4.81
CA ALA A 341 -33.86 -20.50 -4.29
C ALA A 341 -33.07 -21.80 -4.57
N ASP A 342 -32.12 -21.79 -5.52
CA ASP A 342 -31.45 -23.01 -6.03
C ASP A 342 -30.73 -23.80 -4.90
N CYS A 343 -30.21 -23.08 -3.91
CA CYS A 343 -29.50 -23.64 -2.77
C CYS A 343 -30.39 -24.09 -1.60
N LYS A 344 -31.70 -23.81 -1.66
CA LYS A 344 -32.61 -24.02 -0.52
C LYS A 344 -32.84 -25.49 -0.19
N ALA A 345 -32.86 -26.37 -1.19
CA ALA A 345 -32.89 -27.81 -0.98
C ALA A 345 -31.56 -28.30 -0.34
N THR A 346 -30.44 -27.89 -0.94
CA THR A 346 -29.08 -28.29 -0.57
C THR A 346 -28.68 -27.81 0.83
N ILE A 347 -28.45 -26.50 1.00
CA ILE A 347 -27.92 -25.90 2.24
C ILE A 347 -29.00 -25.28 3.12
N GLY A 348 -30.29 -25.43 2.79
CA GLY A 348 -31.41 -25.03 3.66
C GLY A 348 -31.71 -23.53 3.70
N ARG A 349 -30.80 -22.68 3.19
CA ARG A 349 -30.99 -21.26 2.97
C ARG A 349 -30.99 -20.92 1.47
N ASN A 350 -31.43 -19.71 1.14
CA ASN A 350 -31.19 -19.15 -0.18
C ASN A 350 -29.67 -18.95 -0.40
N CYS A 351 -29.23 -19.00 -1.64
CA CYS A 351 -27.91 -18.52 -2.05
C CYS A 351 -27.95 -17.04 -2.42
N GLU A 352 -26.81 -16.38 -2.29
CA GLU A 352 -26.56 -15.08 -2.90
C GLU A 352 -26.04 -15.27 -4.33
N LEU A 353 -26.51 -14.43 -5.26
CA LEU A 353 -26.13 -14.55 -6.66
C LEU A 353 -24.75 -13.95 -6.92
N ASN A 354 -23.96 -14.60 -7.77
CA ASN A 354 -22.70 -14.03 -8.25
C ASN A 354 -22.98 -12.88 -9.24
N VAL A 355 -22.17 -11.84 -9.21
CA VAL A 355 -22.27 -10.70 -10.14
C VAL A 355 -21.09 -10.72 -11.11
N LEU A 356 -21.37 -10.44 -12.38
CA LEU A 356 -20.39 -10.40 -13.46
C LEU A 356 -20.42 -9.03 -14.14
N LYS A 357 -19.28 -8.37 -14.18
CA LYS A 357 -19.05 -7.09 -14.86
C LYS A 357 -17.95 -7.28 -15.89
N ASP A 358 -18.22 -6.93 -17.15
CA ASP A 358 -17.27 -6.95 -18.27
C ASP A 358 -16.44 -8.25 -18.36
N SER A 359 -17.08 -9.37 -18.03
CA SER A 359 -16.49 -10.69 -17.84
C SER A 359 -17.17 -11.72 -18.75
N GLY A 360 -16.55 -12.89 -18.93
CA GLY A 360 -17.15 -14.04 -19.61
C GLY A 360 -18.35 -14.62 -18.86
N ALA A 361 -18.95 -15.70 -19.37
CA ALA A 361 -20.04 -16.38 -18.67
C ALA A 361 -19.52 -17.30 -17.54
N LEU A 362 -20.15 -17.24 -16.37
CA LEU A 362 -20.03 -18.25 -15.31
C LEU A 362 -21.18 -19.27 -15.48
N LYS A 363 -20.86 -20.57 -15.41
CA LYS A 363 -21.82 -21.66 -15.63
C LYS A 363 -21.63 -22.79 -14.63
N GLY A 364 -22.72 -23.23 -14.00
CA GLY A 364 -22.75 -24.44 -13.19
C GLY A 364 -23.03 -25.71 -14.02
N TYR A 365 -22.48 -26.84 -13.58
CA TYR A 365 -22.61 -28.16 -14.20
C TYR A 365 -22.49 -29.26 -13.13
N SER A 366 -23.13 -30.42 -13.35
CA SER A 366 -23.17 -31.52 -12.36
C SER A 366 -23.70 -31.10 -10.96
N GLN A 367 -24.61 -30.10 -10.91
CA GLN A 367 -24.97 -29.41 -9.66
C GLN A 367 -25.56 -30.35 -8.58
N ASP A 368 -26.34 -31.37 -8.96
CA ASP A 368 -26.90 -32.36 -8.02
C ASP A 368 -25.82 -33.18 -7.29
N LYS A 369 -24.68 -33.44 -7.95
CA LYS A 369 -23.54 -34.13 -7.34
C LYS A 369 -22.83 -33.25 -6.32
N VAL A 370 -22.72 -31.94 -6.61
CA VAL A 370 -22.23 -30.96 -5.63
C VAL A 370 -23.18 -30.95 -4.43
N GLY A 371 -24.49 -30.79 -4.66
CA GLY A 371 -25.47 -30.73 -3.58
C GLY A 371 -25.51 -31.98 -2.70
N SER A 372 -25.23 -33.15 -3.28
CA SER A 372 -25.02 -34.39 -2.53
C SER A 372 -23.83 -34.26 -1.55
N GLN A 373 -22.66 -33.83 -2.04
CA GLN A 373 -21.47 -33.64 -1.20
C GLN A 373 -21.64 -32.53 -0.13
N LEU A 374 -22.40 -31.46 -0.44
CA LEU A 374 -22.62 -30.37 0.53
C LEU A 374 -23.49 -30.77 1.73
N THR A 375 -24.14 -31.94 1.71
CA THR A 375 -25.04 -32.38 2.78
C THR A 375 -24.29 -32.63 4.09
N ASP A 376 -23.14 -33.31 4.03
CA ASP A 376 -22.34 -33.68 5.22
C ASP A 376 -21.57 -32.49 5.82
N VAL A 377 -21.31 -31.47 5.00
CA VAL A 377 -20.56 -30.24 5.35
C VAL A 377 -21.45 -29.00 5.45
N LYS A 378 -22.77 -29.22 5.45
CA LYS A 378 -23.79 -28.17 5.37
C LYS A 378 -23.64 -27.10 6.45
N LYS A 379 -23.32 -27.51 7.68
CA LYS A 379 -23.15 -26.60 8.82
C LYS A 379 -22.05 -25.58 8.57
N GLN A 380 -20.87 -26.03 8.16
CA GLN A 380 -19.70 -25.21 7.86
C GLN A 380 -20.02 -24.16 6.77
N ILE A 381 -20.84 -24.52 5.77
CA ILE A 381 -21.27 -23.64 4.68
C ILE A 381 -22.39 -22.66 5.11
N THR A 382 -23.22 -23.03 6.08
CA THR A 382 -24.28 -22.16 6.62
C THR A 382 -23.84 -21.24 7.76
N ASP A 383 -22.80 -21.62 8.50
CA ASP A 383 -22.24 -20.82 9.60
C ASP A 383 -21.57 -19.54 9.07
N TYR A 384 -21.05 -19.55 7.83
CA TYR A 384 -20.64 -18.33 7.15
C TYR A 384 -21.85 -17.62 6.51
N LYS A 385 -22.10 -16.39 6.97
CA LYS A 385 -23.15 -15.52 6.42
C LYS A 385 -22.67 -14.86 5.13
N VAL A 386 -22.94 -15.52 4.00
CA VAL A 386 -22.78 -14.95 2.66
C VAL A 386 -23.65 -13.69 2.50
N THR A 387 -23.13 -12.69 1.79
CA THR A 387 -23.82 -11.42 1.46
C THR A 387 -23.98 -11.26 -0.05
N ALA A 388 -24.77 -10.26 -0.49
CA ALA A 388 -24.92 -9.94 -1.91
C ALA A 388 -23.57 -9.57 -2.55
N ALA A 389 -23.31 -10.07 -3.76
CA ALA A 389 -22.03 -9.86 -4.45
C ALA A 389 -21.71 -8.37 -4.64
N THR A 390 -20.57 -7.96 -4.10
CA THR A 390 -20.15 -6.56 -3.98
C THR A 390 -18.76 -6.41 -4.58
N GLN A 391 -18.54 -5.34 -5.36
CA GLN A 391 -17.20 -4.98 -5.82
C GLN A 391 -16.41 -4.43 -4.63
N LEU A 392 -15.30 -5.06 -4.29
CA LEU A 392 -14.42 -4.57 -3.23
C LEU A 392 -13.43 -3.56 -3.80
N SER A 393 -13.03 -2.56 -3.01
CA SER A 393 -11.96 -1.63 -3.39
C SER A 393 -10.60 -2.13 -2.93
N GLU A 394 -9.56 -1.89 -3.71
CA GLU A 394 -8.17 -2.15 -3.33
C GLU A 394 -7.75 -1.18 -2.22
N ALA A 395 -7.90 -1.64 -0.96
CA ALA A 395 -7.65 -0.88 0.27
C ALA A 395 -7.28 -1.87 1.38
N SER A 396 -6.17 -1.61 2.09
CA SER A 396 -5.63 -2.54 3.11
C SER A 396 -6.49 -2.48 4.38
N GLY A 397 -7.39 -3.45 4.52
CA GLY A 397 -8.48 -3.46 5.49
C GLY A 397 -9.76 -4.12 4.96
N ASN A 398 -9.91 -4.22 3.63
CA ASN A 398 -10.87 -5.16 3.01
C ASN A 398 -10.28 -6.56 2.89
N PHE A 399 -8.97 -6.64 2.63
CA PHE A 399 -8.20 -7.86 2.44
C PHE A 399 -6.70 -7.58 2.51
N GLY A 400 -5.90 -8.64 2.61
CA GLY A 400 -4.45 -8.58 2.67
C GLY A 400 -3.93 -7.99 3.97
N VAL A 401 -2.63 -7.69 4.01
CA VAL A 401 -2.00 -7.16 5.23
C VAL A 401 -2.50 -5.76 5.52
N GLY A 402 -2.93 -5.52 6.76
CA GLY A 402 -3.39 -4.23 7.27
C GLY A 402 -2.91 -3.99 8.71
N GLU A 403 -3.41 -2.94 9.34
CA GLU A 403 -2.96 -2.49 10.69
C GLU A 403 -3.52 -3.33 11.86
N PHE A 404 -3.65 -4.65 11.67
CA PHE A 404 -4.04 -5.58 12.73
C PHE A 404 -2.88 -5.79 13.72
N GLY A 405 -3.15 -5.60 15.02
CA GLY A 405 -2.14 -5.72 16.08
C GLY A 405 -2.32 -4.80 17.30
N GLY A 406 -3.29 -3.89 17.29
CA GLY A 406 -3.54 -2.94 18.39
C GLY A 406 -4.90 -3.08 19.07
N GLY A 407 -4.91 -3.40 20.37
CA GLY A 407 -5.99 -3.09 21.33
C GLY A 407 -7.33 -3.83 21.16
N ILE A 408 -7.63 -4.79 22.06
CA ILE A 408 -8.94 -5.46 22.07
C ILE A 408 -10.03 -4.60 22.70
N THR A 409 -11.15 -4.48 21.98
CA THR A 409 -12.50 -4.36 22.57
C THR A 409 -13.44 -5.36 21.92
N GLN A 410 -14.12 -6.18 22.72
CA GLN A 410 -15.17 -7.08 22.22
C GLN A 410 -16.47 -6.32 21.95
N SER A 411 -17.17 -6.67 20.87
CA SER A 411 -18.63 -6.48 20.79
C SER A 411 -19.30 -7.85 20.82
N SER A 412 -20.24 -8.03 21.75
CA SER A 412 -20.92 -9.30 21.99
C SER A 412 -22.14 -9.46 21.08
N ALA A 413 -22.35 -10.68 20.58
CA ALA A 413 -23.53 -11.01 19.79
C ALA A 413 -24.79 -11.00 20.68
N SER A 414 -25.66 -10.01 20.49
CA SER A 414 -27.00 -9.96 21.09
C SER A 414 -28.04 -10.41 20.06
N SER A 415 -28.88 -11.37 20.44
CA SER A 415 -29.92 -11.94 19.57
C SER A 415 -31.33 -11.61 20.08
N GLY A 416 -32.25 -11.39 19.15
CA GLY A 416 -33.71 -11.40 19.41
C GLY A 416 -34.46 -10.10 19.11
N ALA A 417 -35.69 -10.28 18.61
CA ALA A 417 -36.77 -9.29 18.45
C ALA A 417 -36.53 -8.08 17.50
N GLU A 418 -37.52 -7.58 16.75
CA GLU A 418 -38.78 -8.16 16.25
C GLU A 418 -39.21 -7.36 15.00
N ALA A 419 -39.96 -7.96 14.06
CA ALA A 419 -40.28 -7.33 12.77
C ALA A 419 -41.72 -6.76 12.72
N PRO A 420 -41.91 -5.46 12.43
CA PRO A 420 -43.22 -4.89 12.10
C PRO A 420 -43.67 -5.33 10.70
N LYS A 421 -44.87 -5.90 10.59
CA LYS A 421 -45.55 -6.20 9.32
C LYS A 421 -46.42 -5.01 8.90
N THR A 422 -46.45 -4.67 7.62
CA THR A 422 -47.65 -4.14 6.92
C THR A 422 -47.61 -4.48 5.44
N ASP A 423 -48.75 -4.92 4.90
CA ASP A 423 -48.96 -5.38 3.52
C ASP A 423 -49.43 -4.24 2.57
N PRO A 424 -49.47 -4.45 1.23
CA PRO A 424 -49.43 -3.37 0.24
C PRO A 424 -50.79 -2.81 -0.19
N LYS A 425 -50.76 -1.71 -0.97
CA LYS A 425 -51.89 -1.31 -1.82
C LYS A 425 -51.46 -0.70 -3.16
N THR A 426 -52.14 -1.15 -4.22
CA THR A 426 -52.03 -0.79 -5.65
C THR A 426 -53.06 0.33 -6.00
N THR A 427 -53.17 1.01 -7.15
CA THR A 427 -52.56 1.04 -8.52
C THR A 427 -52.97 2.40 -9.18
N PRO A 428 -53.20 2.59 -10.52
CA PRO A 428 -52.29 2.60 -11.68
C PRO A 428 -52.39 3.89 -12.54
N THR A 429 -51.52 4.06 -13.57
CA THR A 429 -51.74 4.65 -14.94
C THR A 429 -50.39 5.05 -15.59
N LYS A 430 -50.17 5.14 -16.91
CA LYS A 430 -50.75 4.51 -18.13
C LYS A 430 -49.77 4.72 -19.31
N ALA A 431 -49.65 3.78 -20.26
CA ALA A 431 -48.86 3.97 -21.50
C ALA A 431 -49.69 4.64 -22.64
N PRO A 432 -49.05 5.28 -23.64
CA PRO A 432 -48.85 4.64 -24.98
C PRO A 432 -47.56 5.11 -25.71
N VAL A 433 -47.10 4.69 -26.91
CA VAL A 433 -47.21 3.49 -27.80
C VAL A 433 -46.04 3.58 -28.85
N THR A 434 -45.73 2.50 -29.57
CA THR A 434 -44.61 2.32 -30.52
C THR A 434 -44.79 2.85 -31.96
N THR A 435 -43.69 3.20 -32.66
CA THR A 435 -43.52 3.08 -34.14
C THR A 435 -42.07 2.73 -34.55
N LYS A 436 -41.89 2.06 -35.71
CA LYS A 436 -40.61 1.64 -36.34
C LYS A 436 -40.88 1.26 -37.82
N PRO A 437 -39.85 1.01 -38.67
CA PRO A 437 -38.89 1.92 -39.32
C PRO A 437 -39.33 2.32 -40.75
N PRO A 438 -38.43 2.84 -41.60
CA PRO A 438 -38.10 2.09 -42.82
C PRO A 438 -36.58 1.99 -43.12
N THR A 439 -36.23 1.21 -44.16
CA THR A 439 -34.87 0.92 -44.65
C THR A 439 -34.61 1.55 -46.02
N THR A 440 -33.34 1.78 -46.43
CA THR A 440 -32.72 1.16 -47.63
C THR A 440 -31.30 1.69 -47.98
N LYS A 441 -30.45 0.74 -48.40
CA LYS A 441 -29.43 0.77 -49.50
C LYS A 441 -28.38 1.91 -49.65
N SER A 442 -27.15 1.47 -49.89
CA SER A 442 -26.07 2.21 -50.57
C SER A 442 -26.24 2.23 -52.11
N PRO A 443 -25.50 3.13 -52.80
CA PRO A 443 -24.92 2.84 -54.12
C PRO A 443 -23.37 3.04 -54.13
N THR A 444 -22.74 2.92 -55.29
CA THR A 444 -21.29 2.69 -55.44
C THR A 444 -20.63 3.57 -56.53
N THR A 445 -19.29 3.66 -56.49
CA THR A 445 -18.31 3.85 -57.60
C THR A 445 -18.11 5.18 -58.37
N GLN A 446 -16.82 5.55 -58.46
CA GLN A 446 -16.04 6.08 -59.62
C GLN A 446 -16.04 7.57 -60.06
N GLY A 447 -14.84 8.18 -59.93
CA GLY A 447 -14.15 8.97 -60.99
C GLY A 447 -14.34 10.50 -61.04
N SER A 448 -13.44 11.32 -61.63
CA SER A 448 -12.04 11.09 -62.10
C SER A 448 -11.33 12.42 -62.46
N GLY A 449 -10.03 12.55 -62.13
CA GLY A 449 -9.08 13.51 -62.75
C GLY A 449 -9.10 14.98 -62.26
N ALA A 450 -8.09 15.82 -62.52
CA ALA A 450 -6.72 15.58 -63.02
C ALA A 450 -5.81 16.83 -62.78
N GLY A 451 -4.48 16.67 -62.70
CA GLY A 451 -3.52 17.81 -62.66
C GLY A 451 -2.08 17.48 -62.21
N ALA A 452 -1.13 17.52 -63.15
CA ALA A 452 0.34 17.43 -63.00
C ALA A 452 0.99 18.32 -64.12
N PRO A 453 2.33 18.45 -64.39
CA PRO A 453 3.52 17.64 -64.05
C PRO A 453 4.61 18.49 -63.29
N THR A 454 5.93 18.25 -63.17
CA THR A 454 7.03 17.63 -63.99
C THR A 454 8.18 17.11 -63.07
N THR A 455 8.54 15.81 -63.07
CA THR A 455 9.70 15.12 -63.78
C THR A 455 11.12 15.57 -63.37
N GLN A 456 12.14 14.72 -63.16
CA GLN A 456 12.37 13.25 -63.39
C GLN A 456 13.44 12.73 -62.34
N ASP A 457 14.11 11.55 -62.32
CA ASP A 457 14.42 10.49 -63.31
C ASP A 457 14.65 9.05 -62.69
N SER A 458 15.73 8.34 -63.09
CA SER A 458 16.16 6.92 -62.91
C SER A 458 17.00 6.57 -61.65
N GLY A 459 17.28 5.30 -61.27
CA GLY A 459 16.76 3.98 -61.71
C GLY A 459 17.65 2.74 -61.38
N SER A 460 17.05 1.55 -61.12
CA SER A 460 17.63 0.16 -61.07
C SER A 460 18.72 -0.21 -60.01
N ALA A 461 19.06 -1.48 -59.69
CA ALA A 461 18.37 -2.81 -59.65
C ALA A 461 19.26 -3.92 -58.97
N ASP A 462 18.70 -5.13 -58.77
CA ASP A 462 19.34 -6.47 -58.60
C ASP A 462 19.98 -6.99 -57.27
N ALA A 463 20.12 -8.33 -57.20
CA ALA A 463 20.60 -9.26 -56.14
C ALA A 463 21.23 -10.53 -56.85
N PRO A 464 21.36 -11.79 -56.33
CA PRO A 464 21.21 -12.41 -54.99
C PRO A 464 22.30 -13.49 -54.62
N ASP A 465 22.00 -14.35 -53.62
CA ASP A 465 22.52 -15.74 -53.35
C ASP A 465 24.00 -15.95 -52.92
N THR A 466 24.35 -16.92 -52.04
CA THR A 466 24.26 -18.40 -52.23
C THR A 466 24.26 -19.24 -50.91
N LYS A 467 24.18 -20.58 -51.03
CA LYS A 467 23.65 -21.58 -50.06
C LYS A 467 24.67 -22.31 -49.14
N ALA A 468 24.14 -23.02 -48.12
CA ALA A 468 24.81 -24.05 -47.28
C ALA A 468 24.87 -25.46 -47.98
N PRO A 469 25.46 -26.56 -47.39
CA PRO A 469 24.77 -27.37 -46.33
C PRO A 469 25.62 -28.28 -45.37
N VAL A 470 24.99 -28.82 -44.30
CA VAL A 470 25.10 -30.20 -43.67
C VAL A 470 26.50 -30.77 -43.27
N ALA A 471 26.75 -31.27 -42.03
CA ALA A 471 26.46 -32.66 -41.56
C ALA A 471 26.60 -32.91 -40.01
N THR A 472 26.40 -34.16 -39.54
CA THR A 472 26.20 -34.57 -38.13
C THR A 472 27.19 -35.63 -37.58
N LYS A 473 27.48 -35.63 -36.26
CA LYS A 473 27.40 -36.78 -35.30
C LYS A 473 28.03 -36.53 -33.91
N ALA A 474 27.72 -37.41 -32.94
CA ALA A 474 28.21 -37.51 -31.54
C ALA A 474 28.72 -38.98 -31.30
N PRO A 475 28.91 -39.58 -30.07
CA PRO A 475 28.78 -39.08 -28.68
C PRO A 475 29.85 -39.64 -27.65
N SER A 476 29.62 -39.41 -26.34
CA SER A 476 29.62 -40.41 -25.22
C SER A 476 30.50 -40.17 -23.96
N ASN A 477 29.88 -40.40 -22.79
CA ASN A 477 30.27 -41.08 -21.53
C ASN A 477 31.68 -40.83 -20.91
N THR A 478 31.91 -40.86 -19.58
CA THR A 478 31.43 -41.79 -18.52
C THR A 478 31.52 -41.12 -17.12
N ALA A 479 31.09 -41.78 -16.02
CA ALA A 479 30.84 -41.15 -14.72
C ALA A 479 31.59 -41.73 -13.49
N THR A 480 31.59 -40.98 -12.37
CA THR A 480 31.72 -41.42 -10.94
C THR A 480 33.07 -42.02 -10.44
N PRO A 481 33.33 -42.14 -9.11
CA PRO A 481 33.00 -41.24 -7.98
C PRO A 481 34.13 -41.09 -6.90
N ALA A 482 33.80 -40.35 -5.81
CA ALA A 482 34.11 -40.62 -4.38
C ALA A 482 35.27 -39.90 -3.61
N SER A 483 34.85 -39.14 -2.59
CA SER A 483 35.35 -39.11 -1.18
C SER A 483 36.80 -38.68 -0.87
N THR A 484 37.06 -37.74 0.05
CA THR A 484 37.09 -38.04 1.51
C THR A 484 37.42 -36.79 2.40
N ASN A 485 37.15 -36.95 3.71
CA ASN A 485 37.83 -36.36 4.89
C ASN A 485 37.56 -34.92 5.39
N ILE A 486 37.40 -34.86 6.72
CA ILE A 486 37.35 -33.70 7.63
C ILE A 486 38.60 -33.75 8.53
N PRO A 487 39.14 -32.62 8.99
CA PRO A 487 39.61 -32.54 10.39
C PRO A 487 38.98 -31.39 11.20
N LYS A 488 38.94 -31.55 12.53
CA LYS A 488 38.45 -30.57 13.52
C LYS A 488 39.60 -29.82 14.20
N THR A 489 39.31 -28.65 14.78
CA THR A 489 40.04 -28.05 15.91
C THR A 489 39.06 -27.29 16.85
N ASN A 490 39.54 -26.78 17.99
CA ASN A 490 38.76 -26.67 19.24
C ASN A 490 38.64 -25.23 19.82
N VAL A 491 37.52 -24.98 20.56
CA VAL A 491 37.41 -24.43 21.95
C VAL A 491 38.24 -23.16 22.30
N PRO A 492 37.63 -22.06 22.84
CA PRO A 492 37.00 -22.09 24.18
C PRO A 492 35.75 -21.19 24.44
N THR A 493 35.16 -21.42 25.62
CA THR A 493 34.05 -20.68 26.26
C THR A 493 34.56 -19.79 27.40
N PRO A 494 33.77 -18.80 27.86
CA PRO A 494 33.66 -18.50 29.29
C PRO A 494 32.20 -18.38 29.81
N THR A 495 32.03 -18.55 31.12
CA THR A 495 30.76 -18.64 31.87
C THR A 495 30.33 -17.28 32.47
N ASP A 496 29.04 -17.10 32.78
CA ASP A 496 28.54 -16.94 34.17
C ASP A 496 27.00 -16.86 34.28
N THR A 497 26.46 -16.75 35.50
CA THR A 497 25.07 -17.12 35.85
C THR A 497 24.31 -15.99 36.63
N PRO A 498 23.10 -16.14 37.25
CA PRO A 498 22.04 -15.12 37.16
C PRO A 498 21.76 -14.34 38.47
N ASN A 499 20.75 -13.46 38.47
CA ASN A 499 20.15 -12.90 39.69
C ASN A 499 18.61 -12.75 39.58
N GLN A 500 17.92 -12.59 40.71
CA GLN A 500 16.47 -12.82 40.89
C GLN A 500 15.59 -11.57 41.13
N SER A 501 14.28 -11.80 41.14
CA SER A 501 13.12 -10.90 41.16
C SER A 501 12.74 -10.31 42.53
N GLN A 502 11.86 -9.28 42.55
CA GLN A 502 10.58 -9.24 43.30
C GLN A 502 9.68 -7.99 42.94
N PRO A 503 8.38 -7.92 43.33
CA PRO A 503 7.34 -7.01 42.79
C PRO A 503 6.61 -6.18 43.90
N PRO A 504 5.28 -5.85 43.86
CA PRO A 504 4.45 -5.03 42.94
C PRO A 504 3.71 -3.83 43.63
N ALA A 505 2.96 -3.00 42.88
CA ALA A 505 1.95 -2.05 43.39
C ALA A 505 0.85 -1.73 42.31
N PRO A 506 -0.33 -1.13 42.65
CA PRO A 506 -1.61 -1.52 42.04
C PRO A 506 -2.22 -0.57 40.98
N ALA A 507 -3.29 -1.04 40.33
CA ALA A 507 -4.00 -0.38 39.23
C ALA A 507 -5.14 0.57 39.67
N ASN A 508 -5.58 1.44 38.75
CA ASN A 508 -6.81 2.22 38.79
C ASN A 508 -7.49 2.23 37.41
N THR A 509 -8.80 2.49 37.35
CA THR A 509 -9.68 2.27 36.19
C THR A 509 -9.64 3.37 35.10
N PRO A 510 -9.98 3.05 33.83
CA PRO A 510 -9.74 3.91 32.67
C PRO A 510 -10.88 4.91 32.35
N ASN A 511 -10.58 5.84 31.44
CA ASN A 511 -11.50 6.80 30.82
C ASN A 511 -11.04 7.06 29.37
N GLU A 512 -11.94 7.25 28.40
CA GLU A 512 -11.65 7.06 26.97
C GLU A 512 -11.52 8.36 26.14
N GLY A 513 -10.58 8.39 25.18
CA GLY A 513 -10.54 9.33 24.05
C GLY A 513 -9.21 10.10 23.85
N SER A 514 -8.48 9.83 22.75
CA SER A 514 -7.38 10.65 22.22
C SER A 514 -7.02 10.26 20.77
N THR A 515 -6.28 11.12 20.06
CA THR A 515 -5.71 10.89 18.72
C THR A 515 -4.57 9.87 18.71
N SER A 516 -4.29 9.27 17.56
CA SER A 516 -3.16 8.34 17.38
C SER A 516 -1.89 9.07 16.97
N GLY A 517 -0.75 8.64 17.51
CA GLY A 517 0.59 9.11 17.13
C GLY A 517 1.02 10.44 17.75
N SER A 518 2.32 10.61 17.94
CA SER A 518 2.95 11.87 18.35
C SER A 518 3.27 12.73 17.13
N VAL A 519 2.75 13.95 17.06
CA VAL A 519 2.97 14.86 15.92
C VAL A 519 4.47 15.11 15.69
N PRO A 520 5.03 14.74 14.53
CA PRO A 520 6.45 14.93 14.25
C PRO A 520 6.73 16.33 13.71
N GLY A 521 8.02 16.71 13.66
CA GLY A 521 8.46 17.88 12.90
C GLY A 521 8.02 19.23 13.49
N PHE A 522 7.69 20.18 12.62
CA PHE A 522 7.30 21.54 13.00
C PHE A 522 5.99 21.62 13.82
N GLY A 523 5.02 20.74 13.55
CA GLY A 523 3.74 20.66 14.27
C GLY A 523 3.80 19.97 15.64
N ALA A 524 4.98 19.55 16.12
CA ALA A 524 5.15 18.90 17.41
C ALA A 524 4.56 19.73 18.57
N GLY A 525 3.71 19.08 19.39
CA GLY A 525 2.95 19.74 20.46
C GLY A 525 1.55 20.24 20.04
N THR A 526 1.10 19.96 18.82
CA THR A 526 -0.32 20.09 18.44
C THR A 526 -1.15 19.03 19.20
N SER A 527 -2.33 19.42 19.67
CA SER A 527 -3.23 18.59 20.49
C SER A 527 -4.70 18.58 20.03
N GLY A 528 -5.08 19.47 19.11
CA GLY A 528 -6.45 19.54 18.59
C GLY A 528 -7.47 19.84 19.68
N GLY A 529 -8.58 19.10 19.69
CA GLY A 529 -9.57 19.13 20.78
C GLY A 529 -9.13 18.48 22.09
N GLY A 530 -7.90 17.96 22.17
CA GLY A 530 -7.37 17.27 23.35
C GLY A 530 -8.24 16.08 23.77
N SER A 531 -8.52 15.98 25.07
CA SER A 531 -9.39 14.97 25.67
C SER A 531 -10.87 15.36 25.73
N ALA A 532 -11.32 16.30 24.89
CA ALA A 532 -12.74 16.62 24.78
C ALA A 532 -13.54 15.39 24.31
N LYS A 533 -14.70 15.14 24.93
CA LYS A 533 -15.51 13.96 24.62
C LYS A 533 -15.88 13.91 23.13
N PRO A 534 -15.66 12.78 22.42
CA PRO A 534 -16.02 12.64 21.02
C PRO A 534 -17.49 12.97 20.71
N VAL A 535 -17.70 13.77 19.66
CA VAL A 535 -18.99 14.08 19.06
C VAL A 535 -19.10 13.45 17.67
N TYR A 536 -20.26 12.88 17.38
CA TYR A 536 -20.54 12.10 16.16
C TYR A 536 -21.65 12.82 15.39
N PRO A 537 -21.32 13.78 14.51
CA PRO A 537 -22.33 14.48 13.71
C PRO A 537 -23.09 13.50 12.83
N LYS A 538 -24.40 13.70 12.70
CA LYS A 538 -25.31 12.92 11.85
C LYS A 538 -25.74 13.70 10.61
N THR A 539 -25.58 15.02 10.64
CA THR A 539 -25.99 15.95 9.58
C THR A 539 -24.87 16.92 9.21
N ILE A 540 -24.91 17.44 7.98
CA ILE A 540 -24.00 18.50 7.52
C ILE A 540 -24.06 19.76 8.41
N LYS A 541 -25.21 20.03 9.04
CA LYS A 541 -25.41 21.16 9.96
C LYS A 541 -24.71 20.92 11.29
N GLU A 542 -24.81 19.73 11.87
CA GLU A 542 -24.06 19.37 13.09
C GLU A 542 -22.56 19.44 12.85
N LEU A 543 -22.06 18.87 11.74
CA LEU A 543 -20.65 18.93 11.37
C LEU A 543 -20.15 20.38 11.25
N SER A 544 -20.87 21.23 10.50
CA SER A 544 -20.54 22.66 10.36
C SER A 544 -20.59 23.41 11.70
N THR A 545 -21.50 23.03 12.61
CA THR A 545 -21.60 23.64 13.94
C THR A 545 -20.39 23.25 14.81
N TYR A 546 -20.06 21.95 14.89
CA TYR A 546 -18.94 21.48 15.71
C TYR A 546 -17.57 21.96 15.21
N LEU A 547 -17.40 22.18 13.91
CA LEU A 547 -16.15 22.73 13.36
C LEU A 547 -15.96 24.22 13.66
N SER A 548 -17.05 25.00 13.68
CA SER A 548 -17.02 26.47 13.80
C SER A 548 -17.30 27.02 15.21
N ASP A 549 -17.76 26.20 16.15
CA ASP A 549 -17.98 26.63 17.53
C ASP A 549 -16.68 26.90 18.31
N ALA A 550 -16.78 27.62 19.44
CA ALA A 550 -15.64 28.02 20.26
C ALA A 550 -15.18 26.95 21.27
N GLU A 551 -15.86 25.79 21.33
CA GLU A 551 -15.55 24.73 22.29
C GLU A 551 -14.42 23.83 21.77
N PRO A 552 -13.54 23.27 22.62
CA PRO A 552 -12.67 22.19 22.21
C PRO A 552 -13.49 20.97 21.76
N ARG A 553 -13.24 20.44 20.55
CA ARG A 553 -14.00 19.31 19.98
C ARG A 553 -13.11 18.20 19.44
N VAL A 554 -13.46 16.95 19.76
CA VAL A 554 -13.07 15.77 18.98
C VAL A 554 -14.28 15.33 18.15
N ILE A 555 -14.19 15.44 16.82
CA ILE A 555 -15.29 15.26 15.87
C ILE A 555 -15.00 14.02 15.04
N VAL A 556 -15.82 12.98 15.17
CA VAL A 556 -15.59 11.68 14.53
C VAL A 556 -16.56 11.48 13.36
N LEU A 557 -16.01 11.34 12.14
CA LEU A 557 -16.78 11.12 10.92
C LEU A 557 -16.95 9.61 10.66
N THR A 558 -18.15 9.10 10.92
CA THR A 558 -18.51 7.68 10.73
C THR A 558 -19.28 7.42 9.43
N GLN A 559 -19.40 8.43 8.55
CA GLN A 559 -20.17 8.39 7.30
C GLN A 559 -19.69 9.46 6.29
N GLU A 560 -20.09 9.33 5.03
CA GLU A 560 -19.95 10.39 4.02
C GLU A 560 -20.85 11.59 4.34
N PHE A 561 -20.27 12.79 4.34
CA PHE A 561 -21.00 14.06 4.37
C PHE A 561 -21.02 14.64 2.96
N LYS A 562 -22.16 14.44 2.29
CA LYS A 562 -22.40 14.90 0.93
C LYS A 562 -22.99 16.30 0.90
N PHE A 563 -22.25 17.23 0.31
CA PHE A 563 -22.63 18.63 0.12
C PHE A 563 -23.03 18.96 -1.33
N ILE A 564 -22.80 18.04 -2.27
CA ILE A 564 -23.19 18.24 -3.68
C ILE A 564 -24.71 18.45 -3.79
N ASN A 565 -25.10 19.55 -4.44
CA ASN A 565 -26.42 20.16 -4.59
C ASN A 565 -27.04 20.77 -3.32
N THR A 566 -26.36 20.82 -2.16
CA THR A 566 -27.00 21.33 -0.92
C THR A 566 -27.11 22.85 -0.87
N GLU A 567 -26.28 23.58 -1.61
CA GLU A 567 -26.29 25.05 -1.73
C GLU A 567 -26.71 25.52 -3.14
N GLY A 568 -27.27 24.61 -3.94
CA GLY A 568 -27.62 24.86 -5.34
C GLY A 568 -26.41 25.03 -6.26
N SER A 569 -26.64 25.56 -7.45
CA SER A 569 -25.61 25.81 -8.45
C SER A 569 -25.73 27.21 -9.06
N THR A 570 -24.60 27.76 -9.49
CA THR A 570 -24.52 29.08 -10.15
C THR A 570 -24.17 28.91 -11.63
N LYS A 571 -24.74 29.77 -12.46
CA LYS A 571 -24.43 29.95 -13.88
C LYS A 571 -23.94 31.38 -14.11
N GLU A 572 -22.74 31.52 -14.65
CA GLU A 572 -22.15 32.83 -14.96
C GLU A 572 -21.11 32.75 -16.07
N SER A 573 -20.57 33.89 -16.48
CA SER A 573 -19.49 33.97 -17.48
C SER A 573 -18.17 33.48 -16.88
N GLY A 574 -17.64 32.39 -17.44
CA GLY A 574 -16.29 31.92 -17.19
C GLY A 574 -15.37 32.11 -18.41
N CYS A 575 -14.13 31.64 -18.28
CA CYS A 575 -13.16 31.56 -19.37
C CYS A 575 -12.85 30.10 -19.73
N ARG A 576 -12.76 29.84 -21.04
CA ARG A 576 -12.10 28.66 -21.60
C ARG A 576 -10.68 29.03 -22.06
N PRO A 577 -9.64 28.72 -21.26
CA PRO A 577 -8.25 29.07 -21.59
C PRO A 577 -7.75 28.31 -22.83
N THR A 578 -6.70 28.83 -23.45
CA THR A 578 -6.14 28.36 -24.72
C THR A 578 -5.68 26.90 -24.65
N ASN A 579 -5.13 26.46 -23.50
CA ASN A 579 -4.80 25.05 -23.25
C ASN A 579 -6.06 24.14 -23.29
N ASN A 580 -7.20 24.56 -22.73
CA ASN A 580 -8.44 23.80 -22.81
C ASN A 580 -9.04 23.83 -24.23
N GLN A 581 -8.96 24.96 -24.95
CA GLN A 581 -9.34 25.03 -26.36
C GLN A 581 -8.56 24.02 -27.21
N GLN A 582 -7.25 23.92 -26.99
CA GLN A 582 -6.40 22.90 -27.62
C GLN A 582 -6.74 21.49 -27.13
N CYS A 583 -7.09 21.32 -25.85
CA CYS A 583 -7.43 20.02 -25.29
C CYS A 583 -8.69 19.40 -25.93
N LEU A 584 -9.77 20.17 -26.01
CA LEU A 584 -11.02 19.74 -26.64
C LEU A 584 -10.83 19.43 -28.14
N ALA A 585 -9.85 20.06 -28.80
CA ALA A 585 -9.50 19.73 -30.19
C ALA A 585 -8.73 18.40 -30.33
N LYS A 586 -7.93 17.99 -29.33
CA LYS A 586 -7.14 16.75 -29.35
C LYS A 586 -7.99 15.48 -29.29
N ASN A 587 -9.17 15.52 -28.65
CA ASN A 587 -10.06 14.36 -28.45
C ASN A 587 -9.36 13.12 -27.82
N ASN A 588 -8.33 13.33 -27.00
CA ASN A 588 -7.47 12.27 -26.43
C ASN A 588 -8.06 11.55 -25.20
N GLY A 589 -9.39 11.57 -25.03
CA GLY A 589 -10.10 11.00 -23.87
C GLY A 589 -10.15 11.91 -22.63
N PHE A 590 -9.23 12.87 -22.50
CA PHE A 590 -9.22 13.85 -21.41
C PHE A 590 -9.98 15.14 -21.76
N LYS A 591 -10.29 15.93 -20.75
CA LYS A 591 -10.81 17.29 -20.88
C LYS A 591 -9.86 18.27 -20.19
N GLY A 592 -9.81 19.51 -20.67
CA GLY A 592 -9.18 20.58 -19.91
C GLY A 592 -10.13 21.13 -18.86
N GLN A 593 -9.58 21.94 -17.95
CA GLN A 593 -10.39 22.75 -17.03
C GLN A 593 -10.77 24.08 -17.68
N ASP A 594 -11.99 24.54 -17.43
CA ASP A 594 -12.37 25.95 -17.61
C ASP A 594 -12.05 26.74 -16.32
N ALA A 595 -12.22 28.05 -16.33
CA ALA A 595 -12.00 28.90 -15.16
C ALA A 595 -13.23 29.75 -14.82
N ILE A 596 -13.61 29.78 -13.53
CA ILE A 596 -14.55 30.78 -13.01
C ILE A 596 -13.80 32.11 -12.87
N LEU A 597 -14.36 33.20 -13.42
CA LEU A 597 -13.72 34.51 -13.40
C LEU A 597 -13.81 35.17 -12.02
N MET A 598 -12.81 35.99 -11.68
CA MET A 598 -12.89 36.91 -10.55
C MET A 598 -13.92 38.02 -10.82
N ASN A 599 -14.62 38.45 -9.77
CA ASN A 599 -15.61 39.52 -9.89
C ASN A 599 -14.97 40.81 -10.41
N GLY A 600 -15.38 41.23 -11.61
CA GLY A 600 -14.84 42.39 -12.32
C GLY A 600 -13.87 42.09 -13.47
N ASP A 601 -13.32 40.87 -13.59
CA ASP A 601 -12.34 40.48 -14.61
C ASP A 601 -12.97 40.23 -16.00
N LYS A 602 -13.63 41.26 -16.54
CA LYS A 602 -14.16 41.28 -17.91
C LYS A 602 -13.09 41.08 -19.00
N PRO A 603 -11.81 41.50 -18.83
CA PRO A 603 -10.74 41.16 -19.77
C PRO A 603 -10.30 39.69 -19.74
N MET A 604 -10.67 38.94 -18.70
CA MET A 604 -10.23 37.56 -18.43
C MET A 604 -8.70 37.44 -18.22
N GLN A 605 -8.06 38.47 -17.65
CA GLN A 605 -6.61 38.55 -17.48
C GLN A 605 -6.15 38.56 -16.00
N GLN A 606 -7.05 38.79 -15.06
CA GLN A 606 -6.73 38.95 -13.63
C GLN A 606 -6.95 37.66 -12.83
N THR A 607 -7.88 36.82 -13.29
CA THR A 607 -8.37 35.62 -12.58
C THR A 607 -7.27 34.59 -12.28
N GLY A 608 -6.31 34.40 -13.19
CA GLY A 608 -5.36 33.28 -13.13
C GLY A 608 -6.03 31.93 -13.46
N GLY A 609 -5.42 31.15 -14.34
CA GLY A 609 -6.09 29.99 -14.97
C GLY A 609 -6.93 30.35 -16.21
N CYS A 610 -7.00 31.65 -16.54
CA CYS A 610 -7.29 32.12 -17.89
C CYS A 610 -6.03 32.78 -18.50
N ASP A 611 -6.00 32.92 -19.81
CA ASP A 611 -4.96 33.59 -20.59
C ASP A 611 -5.58 34.53 -21.64
N SER A 612 -4.77 35.39 -22.27
CA SER A 612 -5.24 36.40 -23.22
C SER A 612 -5.80 35.87 -24.54
N GLY A 613 -5.63 34.57 -24.85
CA GLY A 613 -6.32 33.86 -25.93
C GLY A 613 -7.59 33.13 -25.48
N GLY A 614 -7.95 33.22 -24.19
CA GLY A 614 -9.12 32.63 -23.58
C GLY A 614 -10.44 33.10 -24.21
N LYS A 615 -11.45 32.22 -24.23
CA LYS A 615 -12.78 32.53 -24.75
C LYS A 615 -13.79 32.60 -23.62
N SER A 616 -14.61 33.65 -23.60
CA SER A 616 -15.75 33.70 -22.68
C SER A 616 -16.76 32.60 -23.00
N ILE A 617 -17.24 31.92 -21.97
CA ILE A 617 -18.22 30.84 -22.02
C ILE A 617 -19.21 30.97 -20.84
N GLU A 618 -20.35 30.30 -20.89
CA GLU A 618 -21.09 30.00 -19.66
C GLU A 618 -20.40 28.85 -18.91
N VAL A 619 -20.15 29.03 -17.62
CA VAL A 619 -19.75 27.95 -16.70
C VAL A 619 -20.91 27.64 -15.74
N THR A 620 -20.96 26.40 -15.26
CA THR A 620 -21.90 25.98 -14.21
C THR A 620 -21.14 25.23 -13.13
N TYR A 621 -21.34 25.60 -11.87
CA TYR A 621 -20.68 24.99 -10.72
C TYR A 621 -21.63 24.79 -9.54
N ASP A 622 -21.30 23.81 -8.70
CA ASP A 622 -21.94 23.61 -7.40
C ASP A 622 -21.43 24.67 -6.41
N ASN A 623 -22.35 25.33 -5.71
CA ASN A 623 -22.00 26.40 -4.78
C ASN A 623 -21.28 25.88 -3.53
N ALA A 624 -21.54 24.65 -3.09
CA ALA A 624 -21.03 24.16 -1.81
C ALA A 624 -19.50 24.04 -1.78
N ALA A 625 -18.85 23.79 -2.92
CA ALA A 625 -17.39 23.74 -3.02
C ALA A 625 -16.72 25.13 -3.01
N LYS A 626 -17.49 26.22 -3.17
CA LYS A 626 -17.00 27.62 -3.11
C LYS A 626 -16.98 28.18 -1.68
N THR A 627 -17.66 27.53 -0.74
CA THR A 627 -17.99 28.02 0.61
C THR A 627 -17.43 27.09 1.68
N PRO A 628 -16.10 26.93 1.83
CA PRO A 628 -15.49 25.91 2.70
C PRO A 628 -15.98 25.95 4.16
N LEU A 629 -15.98 24.81 4.83
CA LEU A 629 -16.32 24.70 6.25
C LEU A 629 -15.24 25.41 7.08
N SER A 630 -15.63 26.46 7.82
CA SER A 630 -14.77 27.12 8.80
C SER A 630 -14.41 26.15 9.94
N VAL A 631 -13.12 26.08 10.27
CA VAL A 631 -12.57 25.29 11.38
C VAL A 631 -11.92 26.26 12.36
N ALA A 632 -12.57 26.40 13.53
CA ALA A 632 -12.12 27.20 14.66
C ALA A 632 -10.95 26.54 15.41
N SER A 633 -10.47 27.19 16.48
CA SER A 633 -9.36 26.65 17.29
C SER A 633 -9.76 25.40 18.08
N ASP A 634 -8.77 24.62 18.49
CA ASP A 634 -8.92 23.49 19.42
C ASP A 634 -9.87 22.40 18.88
N LYS A 635 -9.64 22.01 17.62
CA LYS A 635 -10.45 21.02 16.89
C LYS A 635 -9.62 19.82 16.48
N THR A 636 -10.15 18.63 16.73
CA THR A 636 -9.73 17.37 16.10
C THR A 636 -10.87 16.91 15.20
N LEU A 637 -10.64 16.82 13.89
CA LEU A 637 -11.53 16.20 12.92
C LEU A 637 -10.90 14.88 12.49
N VAL A 638 -11.56 13.75 12.75
CA VAL A 638 -11.01 12.41 12.48
C VAL A 638 -12.05 11.49 11.82
N GLY A 639 -11.65 10.73 10.80
CA GLY A 639 -12.50 9.70 10.19
C GLY A 639 -12.40 8.33 10.87
N GLU A 640 -13.52 7.62 10.96
CA GLU A 640 -13.57 6.24 11.44
C GLU A 640 -13.30 5.26 10.29
N GLY A 641 -12.09 4.67 10.26
CA GLY A 641 -11.66 3.83 9.14
C GLY A 641 -11.71 4.62 7.83
N THR A 642 -12.23 4.01 6.77
CA THR A 642 -12.46 4.65 5.46
C THR A 642 -13.75 5.46 5.34
N LYS A 643 -14.54 5.61 6.41
CA LYS A 643 -15.89 6.20 6.35
C LYS A 643 -15.91 7.73 6.33
N GLY A 644 -14.84 8.38 6.78
CA GLY A 644 -14.78 9.84 6.95
C GLY A 644 -14.58 10.59 5.63
N VAL A 645 -15.67 10.85 4.89
CA VAL A 645 -15.60 11.49 3.55
C VAL A 645 -16.34 12.83 3.54
N LEU A 646 -15.69 13.88 3.01
CA LEU A 646 -16.30 15.17 2.69
C LEU A 646 -16.46 15.29 1.16
N ASN A 647 -17.70 15.11 0.67
CA ASN A 647 -17.98 15.02 -0.75
C ASN A 647 -18.64 16.32 -1.27
N GLY A 648 -17.87 17.11 -2.04
CA GLY A 648 -18.30 18.37 -2.64
C GLY A 648 -17.99 19.64 -1.83
N LYS A 649 -17.21 19.57 -0.74
CA LYS A 649 -16.89 20.73 0.11
C LYS A 649 -15.54 20.57 0.81
N GLY A 650 -14.78 21.66 0.89
CA GLY A 650 -13.46 21.72 1.55
C GLY A 650 -13.50 22.34 2.96
N LEU A 651 -12.34 22.48 3.56
CA LEU A 651 -12.09 23.07 4.88
C LEU A 651 -11.35 24.41 4.78
N LEU A 652 -11.62 25.32 5.72
CA LEU A 652 -10.88 26.56 5.95
C LEU A 652 -10.44 26.60 7.42
N ILE A 653 -9.15 26.39 7.67
CA ILE A 653 -8.55 26.42 9.01
C ILE A 653 -8.22 27.87 9.37
N GLU A 654 -9.08 28.49 10.16
CA GLU A 654 -8.93 29.85 10.69
C GLU A 654 -8.36 29.84 12.11
N GLY A 655 -8.64 28.77 12.86
CA GLY A 655 -8.16 28.55 14.23
C GLY A 655 -6.74 27.98 14.35
N SER A 656 -6.23 27.96 15.57
CA SER A 656 -4.97 27.32 15.96
C SER A 656 -5.20 26.05 16.77
N ASN A 657 -4.19 25.20 16.92
CA ASN A 657 -4.29 23.90 17.59
C ASN A 657 -5.36 23.01 16.93
N VAL A 658 -5.12 22.62 15.68
CA VAL A 658 -6.07 21.87 14.84
C VAL A 658 -5.44 20.58 14.30
N ILE A 659 -6.15 19.47 14.43
CA ILE A 659 -5.79 18.16 13.87
C ILE A 659 -6.87 17.77 12.84
N ILE A 660 -6.46 17.51 11.60
CA ILE A 660 -7.28 16.92 10.54
C ILE A 660 -6.66 15.57 10.19
N GLN A 661 -7.28 14.47 10.61
CA GLN A 661 -6.70 13.12 10.49
C GLN A 661 -7.65 12.14 9.80
N ASN A 662 -7.15 11.26 8.94
CA ASN A 662 -7.90 10.13 8.39
C ASN A 662 -9.23 10.49 7.67
N ILE A 663 -9.24 11.53 6.81
CA ILE A 663 -10.44 11.91 6.03
C ILE A 663 -10.16 12.06 4.53
N HIS A 664 -11.17 11.79 3.70
CA HIS A 664 -11.12 11.98 2.24
C HIS A 664 -11.91 13.23 1.85
N ILE A 665 -11.27 14.19 1.19
CA ILE A 665 -11.94 15.39 0.65
C ILE A 665 -11.97 15.29 -0.89
N THR A 666 -13.16 15.34 -1.50
CA THR A 666 -13.29 15.04 -2.93
C THR A 666 -14.48 15.66 -3.66
N ASN A 667 -14.39 15.73 -5.00
CA ASN A 667 -15.39 16.22 -5.96
C ASN A 667 -15.74 17.72 -5.86
N LEU A 668 -14.75 18.57 -5.58
CA LEU A 668 -14.93 20.03 -5.46
C LEU A 668 -14.86 20.71 -6.85
N ASN A 669 -15.91 20.57 -7.67
CA ASN A 669 -16.00 21.13 -9.03
C ASN A 669 -14.73 20.87 -9.90
N PRO A 670 -14.29 19.61 -10.10
CA PRO A 670 -13.01 19.30 -10.76
C PRO A 670 -12.83 19.88 -12.17
N HIS A 671 -13.94 20.16 -12.87
CA HIS A 671 -13.96 20.76 -14.21
C HIS A 671 -13.57 22.26 -14.24
N LEU A 672 -13.44 22.92 -13.09
CA LEU A 672 -13.23 24.37 -12.99
C LEU A 672 -12.08 24.77 -12.07
N VAL A 673 -11.11 25.50 -12.63
CA VAL A 673 -10.19 26.32 -11.84
C VAL A 673 -11.02 27.36 -11.08
N TRP A 674 -10.68 27.56 -9.80
CA TRP A 674 -11.48 28.28 -8.80
C TRP A 674 -12.82 27.64 -8.42
N GLY A 675 -13.08 26.39 -8.85
CA GLY A 675 -14.27 25.62 -8.47
C GLY A 675 -14.32 25.19 -7.00
N GLY A 676 -13.16 25.08 -6.34
CA GLY A 676 -12.98 24.81 -4.91
C GLY A 676 -11.54 24.38 -4.59
N ASP A 677 -11.13 24.59 -3.34
CA ASP A 677 -9.87 24.08 -2.74
C ASP A 677 -10.22 23.12 -1.60
N ALA A 678 -9.45 22.05 -1.38
CA ALA A 678 -9.79 21.04 -0.36
C ALA A 678 -9.43 21.48 1.07
N ILE A 679 -8.21 21.96 1.33
CA ILE A 679 -7.83 22.54 2.62
C ILE A 679 -7.18 23.92 2.40
N SER A 680 -7.84 24.96 2.88
CA SER A 680 -7.26 26.30 3.05
C SER A 680 -6.80 26.51 4.49
N ILE A 681 -5.68 27.20 4.69
CA ILE A 681 -5.13 27.55 6.00
C ILE A 681 -4.86 29.06 6.06
N GLY A 682 -5.39 29.71 7.10
CA GLY A 682 -5.26 31.15 7.30
C GLY A 682 -6.05 31.97 6.26
N GLY A 683 -5.66 33.23 6.09
CA GLY A 683 -6.38 34.17 5.21
C GLY A 683 -5.77 35.56 5.24
N SER A 684 -6.58 36.57 5.53
CA SER A 684 -6.17 37.96 5.81
C SER A 684 -6.04 38.28 7.31
N GLY A 685 -6.35 37.32 8.19
CA GLY A 685 -6.28 37.44 9.65
C GLY A 685 -4.89 37.17 10.22
N GLN A 686 -4.84 36.78 11.50
CA GLN A 686 -3.61 36.29 12.13
C GLN A 686 -3.22 34.92 11.54
N ALA A 687 -1.92 34.62 11.52
CA ALA A 687 -1.42 33.31 11.14
C ALA A 687 -1.85 32.24 12.15
N PRO A 688 -2.61 31.20 11.76
CA PRO A 688 -2.87 30.08 12.65
C PRO A 688 -1.59 29.28 12.90
N LYS A 689 -1.57 28.52 13.99
CA LYS A 689 -0.42 27.70 14.38
C LYS A 689 -0.81 26.38 15.03
N ASN A 690 0.15 25.46 15.13
CA ASN A 690 -0.04 24.11 15.67
C ASN A 690 -1.13 23.39 14.86
N ILE A 691 -0.78 23.01 13.63
CA ILE A 691 -1.69 22.32 12.70
C ILE A 691 -1.08 20.98 12.30
N TRP A 692 -1.86 19.92 12.41
CA TRP A 692 -1.50 18.61 11.90
C TRP A 692 -2.52 18.15 10.85
N ILE A 693 -2.03 17.82 9.67
CA ILE A 693 -2.80 17.19 8.60
C ILE A 693 -2.14 15.81 8.37
N ASP A 694 -2.88 14.74 8.62
CA ASP A 694 -2.32 13.39 8.69
C ASP A 694 -3.25 12.35 8.07
N HIS A 695 -2.72 11.42 7.26
CA HIS A 695 -3.54 10.37 6.64
C HIS A 695 -4.80 10.88 5.91
N VAL A 696 -4.75 12.10 5.36
CA VAL A 696 -5.86 12.60 4.52
C VAL A 696 -5.68 12.11 3.09
N LYS A 697 -6.78 11.82 2.39
CA LYS A 697 -6.79 11.69 0.93
C LYS A 697 -7.43 12.93 0.32
N ILE A 698 -6.88 13.44 -0.77
CA ILE A 698 -7.47 14.53 -1.54
C ILE A 698 -7.46 14.15 -3.02
N SER A 699 -8.63 14.18 -3.70
CA SER A 699 -8.75 13.89 -5.14
C SER A 699 -9.95 14.58 -5.78
N ASN A 700 -9.97 14.72 -7.12
CA ASN A 700 -11.06 15.37 -7.87
C ASN A 700 -11.42 16.80 -7.37
N VAL A 701 -10.42 17.65 -7.18
CA VAL A 701 -10.60 19.06 -6.77
C VAL A 701 -10.41 20.02 -7.96
N GLY A 702 -11.16 21.12 -8.01
CA GLY A 702 -11.05 22.11 -9.09
C GLY A 702 -9.75 22.92 -9.05
N ARG A 703 -9.25 23.22 -7.85
CA ARG A 703 -7.98 23.93 -7.65
C ARG A 703 -7.13 23.27 -6.55
N GLN A 704 -6.65 23.99 -5.53
CA GLN A 704 -5.57 23.50 -4.66
C GLN A 704 -6.03 22.32 -3.79
N MET A 705 -5.16 21.33 -3.61
CA MET A 705 -5.33 20.31 -2.58
C MET A 705 -5.05 20.94 -1.20
N ILE A 706 -3.93 21.65 -1.04
CA ILE A 706 -3.61 22.43 0.16
C ILE A 706 -3.14 23.85 -0.23
N VAL A 707 -3.68 24.88 0.43
CA VAL A 707 -3.19 26.26 0.31
C VAL A 707 -3.01 26.91 1.68
N VAL A 708 -1.82 27.48 1.90
CA VAL A 708 -1.56 28.42 3.01
C VAL A 708 -1.64 29.82 2.44
N HIS A 709 -2.56 30.63 2.98
CA HIS A 709 -2.82 32.00 2.52
C HIS A 709 -1.81 33.00 3.08
N PHE A 710 -1.88 34.27 2.62
CA PHE A 710 -0.86 35.30 2.86
C PHE A 710 -0.61 35.67 4.33
N SER A 711 -1.49 35.32 5.27
CA SER A 711 -1.20 35.39 6.71
C SER A 711 0.01 34.54 7.10
N GLY A 712 0.25 33.43 6.39
CA GLY A 712 1.15 32.36 6.77
C GLY A 712 0.55 31.40 7.80
N ALA A 713 1.28 30.33 8.13
CA ALA A 713 0.94 29.36 9.17
C ALA A 713 2.19 28.71 9.78
N THR A 714 2.34 28.77 11.10
CA THR A 714 3.56 28.30 11.81
C THR A 714 3.31 27.00 12.58
N SER A 715 4.35 26.19 12.80
CA SER A 715 4.20 24.86 13.42
C SER A 715 3.14 23.99 12.73
N VAL A 716 3.37 23.70 11.45
CA VAL A 716 2.50 22.86 10.63
C VAL A 716 3.22 21.54 10.28
N THR A 717 2.51 20.42 10.38
CA THR A 717 2.96 19.13 9.83
C THR A 717 1.90 18.58 8.89
N ILE A 718 2.33 18.18 7.69
CA ILE A 718 1.54 17.48 6.67
C ILE A 718 2.23 16.12 6.49
N SER A 719 1.62 15.06 7.01
CA SER A 719 2.22 13.73 7.07
C SER A 719 1.36 12.63 6.50
N ASN A 720 2.02 11.58 5.99
CA ASN A 720 1.41 10.29 5.64
C ASN A 720 0.13 10.43 4.77
N SER A 721 0.04 11.45 3.92
CA SER A 721 -1.19 11.81 3.21
C SER A 721 -1.11 11.52 1.72
N ASP A 722 -2.27 11.29 1.11
CA ASP A 722 -2.46 10.81 -0.26
C ASP A 722 -3.01 11.93 -1.16
N PHE A 723 -2.14 12.48 -2.00
CA PHE A 723 -2.43 13.59 -2.89
C PHE A 723 -2.57 13.07 -4.33
N ASP A 724 -3.80 12.65 -4.62
CA ASP A 724 -4.17 11.89 -5.80
C ASP A 724 -4.65 12.82 -6.93
N GLY A 725 -3.74 13.06 -7.87
CA GLY A 725 -3.94 13.95 -9.01
C GLY A 725 -4.75 13.35 -10.16
N ASN A 726 -5.27 12.13 -10.06
CA ASN A 726 -6.08 11.53 -11.12
C ASN A 726 -7.36 12.33 -11.37
N THR A 727 -7.49 12.92 -12.57
CA THR A 727 -8.65 13.72 -12.94
C THR A 727 -9.06 13.53 -14.40
N LYS A 728 -10.37 13.63 -14.68
CA LYS A 728 -10.88 13.71 -16.06
C LYS A 728 -10.76 15.12 -16.66
N PHE A 729 -10.40 16.10 -15.83
CA PHE A 729 -10.32 17.53 -16.14
C PHE A 729 -8.98 18.08 -15.64
N SER A 730 -7.99 18.23 -16.53
CA SER A 730 -6.61 18.64 -16.18
C SER A 730 -6.18 19.88 -16.94
N ALA A 731 -5.48 20.81 -16.28
CA ALA A 731 -4.88 21.97 -16.96
C ALA A 731 -3.80 21.56 -17.99
N SER A 732 -3.23 20.36 -17.87
CA SER A 732 -2.22 19.75 -18.74
C SER A 732 -2.80 18.90 -19.89
N CYS A 733 -4.09 18.54 -19.87
CA CYS A 733 -4.78 17.73 -20.89
C CYS A 733 -4.25 16.27 -21.03
N ASP A 734 -3.83 15.69 -19.92
CA ASP A 734 -3.17 14.38 -19.80
C ASP A 734 -3.65 13.57 -18.59
N GLY A 735 -4.72 14.04 -17.93
CA GLY A 735 -5.30 13.41 -16.74
C GLY A 735 -4.64 13.80 -15.41
N HIS A 736 -3.58 14.60 -15.44
CA HIS A 736 -2.78 14.93 -14.25
C HIS A 736 -3.19 16.27 -13.62
N HIS A 737 -3.21 16.34 -12.28
CA HIS A 737 -3.62 17.56 -11.58
C HIS A 737 -2.48 18.58 -11.44
N TYR A 738 -2.75 19.85 -11.77
CA TYR A 738 -1.73 20.91 -11.75
C TYR A 738 -1.68 21.70 -10.41
N TRP A 739 -2.71 21.56 -9.57
CA TRP A 739 -2.93 22.41 -8.41
C TRP A 739 -2.78 21.63 -7.10
N GLY A 740 -1.57 21.15 -6.82
CA GLY A 740 -1.27 20.43 -5.57
C GLY A 740 -1.24 21.36 -4.36
N PHE A 741 -0.09 21.99 -4.14
CA PHE A 741 0.20 22.77 -2.94
C PHE A 741 0.57 24.21 -3.31
N LEU A 742 0.07 25.16 -2.52
CA LEU A 742 0.44 26.57 -2.61
C LEU A 742 0.78 27.12 -1.22
N LEU A 743 2.07 27.16 -0.91
CA LEU A 743 2.58 27.39 0.45
C LEU A 743 3.21 28.80 0.54
N TYR A 744 2.41 29.79 0.94
CA TYR A 744 2.80 31.21 1.01
C TYR A 744 2.85 31.73 2.46
N GLY A 745 3.20 33.02 2.61
CA GLY A 745 2.88 33.83 3.79
C GLY A 745 4.10 34.27 4.58
N LYS A 746 3.95 35.41 5.27
CA LYS A 746 5.05 36.15 5.92
C LYS A 746 5.93 35.30 6.83
N MET A 747 5.33 34.38 7.57
CA MET A 747 6.03 33.33 8.30
C MET A 747 5.24 32.03 8.15
N THR A 748 5.85 31.03 7.52
CA THR A 748 5.25 29.71 7.33
C THR A 748 6.31 28.63 7.61
N GLN A 749 5.94 27.60 8.38
CA GLN A 749 6.88 26.57 8.85
C GLN A 749 6.23 25.18 8.77
N ILE A 750 6.66 24.37 7.81
CA ILE A 750 5.99 23.11 7.42
C ILE A 750 6.98 21.93 7.44
N SER A 751 6.61 20.85 8.13
CA SER A 751 7.16 19.51 7.85
C SER A 751 6.22 18.79 6.88
N LEU A 752 6.69 18.56 5.65
CA LEU A 752 6.00 17.78 4.62
C LEU A 752 6.69 16.41 4.56
N VAL A 753 6.15 15.41 5.26
CA VAL A 753 6.87 14.15 5.52
C VAL A 753 6.07 12.88 5.24
N GLY A 754 6.68 11.89 4.57
CA GLY A 754 6.05 10.57 4.34
C GLY A 754 4.81 10.57 3.42
N ASN A 755 4.56 11.65 2.66
CA ASN A 755 3.37 11.76 1.82
C ASN A 755 3.55 11.07 0.46
N TYR A 756 2.44 10.65 -0.16
CA TYR A 756 2.39 10.23 -1.57
C TYR A 756 1.77 11.36 -2.41
N ILE A 757 2.49 11.80 -3.44
CA ILE A 757 2.11 12.93 -4.29
C ILE A 757 2.24 12.46 -5.74
N HIS A 758 1.11 12.19 -6.40
CA HIS A 758 1.11 11.39 -7.63
C HIS A 758 0.11 11.84 -8.70
N THR A 759 0.41 11.48 -9.96
CA THR A 759 -0.40 11.83 -11.14
C THR A 759 -0.60 13.35 -11.25
N MET A 760 0.51 14.09 -11.08
CA MET A 760 0.56 15.55 -10.98
C MET A 760 1.20 16.20 -12.22
N SER A 761 0.93 17.47 -12.49
CA SER A 761 1.57 18.21 -13.60
C SER A 761 2.16 19.57 -13.19
N GLY A 762 2.07 19.94 -11.92
CA GLY A 762 2.67 21.15 -11.38
C GLY A 762 2.44 21.31 -9.88
N ARG A 763 3.10 22.31 -9.29
CA ARG A 763 2.89 22.77 -7.90
C ARG A 763 2.87 21.63 -6.88
N GLY A 764 3.83 20.72 -6.98
CA GLY A 764 3.94 19.53 -6.13
C GLY A 764 5.21 19.52 -5.29
N PRO A 765 5.49 20.50 -4.41
CA PRO A 765 4.72 21.70 -4.05
C PRO A 765 5.21 23.01 -4.74
N LYS A 766 4.39 24.08 -4.75
CA LYS A 766 4.89 25.46 -4.89
C LYS A 766 5.05 26.13 -3.52
N ILE A 767 6.19 26.77 -3.29
CA ILE A 767 6.62 27.33 -2.00
C ILE A 767 7.16 28.75 -2.21
N GLY A 768 6.72 29.71 -1.38
CA GLY A 768 7.12 31.11 -1.50
C GLY A 768 6.54 31.82 -2.73
N GLY A 769 6.96 33.08 -2.95
CA GLY A 769 6.48 33.92 -4.04
C GLY A 769 6.50 35.43 -3.77
N ALA A 770 7.04 35.87 -2.64
CA ALA A 770 7.20 37.29 -2.29
C ALA A 770 8.54 37.52 -1.58
N GLU A 771 9.21 38.62 -1.91
CA GLU A 771 10.42 39.03 -1.18
C GLU A 771 10.06 39.48 0.25
N GLY A 772 10.81 39.00 1.23
CA GLY A 772 10.59 39.31 2.65
C GLY A 772 9.67 38.34 3.40
N ASP A 773 8.98 37.41 2.72
CA ASP A 773 8.35 36.26 3.37
C ASP A 773 9.42 35.26 3.86
N ASN A 774 9.12 34.51 4.93
CA ASN A 774 9.96 33.43 5.47
C ASN A 774 9.16 32.11 5.47
N VAL A 775 9.25 31.36 4.36
CA VAL A 775 8.55 30.08 4.17
C VAL A 775 9.56 28.93 4.26
N VAL A 776 9.61 28.29 5.42
CA VAL A 776 10.55 27.19 5.72
C VAL A 776 9.86 25.84 5.57
N VAL A 777 10.41 24.95 4.74
CA VAL A 777 9.84 23.61 4.51
C VAL A 777 10.89 22.51 4.64
N HIS A 778 10.61 21.52 5.50
CA HIS A 778 11.33 20.26 5.56
C HIS A 778 10.55 19.20 4.79
N ALA A 779 11.06 18.81 3.62
CA ALA A 779 10.47 17.79 2.77
C ALA A 779 11.27 16.48 2.93
N ALA A 780 10.73 15.49 3.66
CA ALA A 780 11.46 14.25 3.93
C ALA A 780 10.64 12.97 3.74
N ASN A 781 11.26 11.96 3.15
CA ASN A 781 10.66 10.64 2.88
C ASN A 781 9.31 10.65 2.15
N ASN A 782 9.00 11.72 1.40
CA ASN A 782 7.84 11.72 0.51
C ASN A 782 8.14 10.88 -0.74
N TYR A 783 7.10 10.25 -1.29
CA TYR A 783 7.14 9.56 -2.56
C TYR A 783 6.43 10.41 -3.63
N PHE A 784 7.21 10.95 -4.56
CA PHE A 784 6.72 11.65 -5.75
C PHE A 784 6.69 10.67 -6.92
N ASP A 785 5.52 10.47 -7.51
CA ASP A 785 5.32 9.54 -8.62
C ASP A 785 4.58 10.22 -9.78
N ASP A 786 4.72 9.67 -10.98
CA ASP A 786 3.88 9.99 -12.15
C ASP A 786 3.62 11.50 -12.34
N ASN A 787 4.64 12.25 -12.80
CA ASN A 787 4.51 13.70 -12.99
C ASN A 787 5.00 14.18 -14.36
N THR A 788 4.04 14.57 -15.21
CA THR A 788 4.22 15.00 -16.61
C THR A 788 4.72 16.43 -16.79
N GLY A 789 4.81 17.18 -15.70
CA GLY A 789 5.24 18.58 -15.64
C GLY A 789 6.41 18.77 -14.69
N HIS A 790 6.15 19.40 -13.53
CA HIS A 790 7.15 19.62 -12.48
C HIS A 790 6.59 19.33 -11.07
N ALA A 791 7.48 19.01 -10.13
CA ALA A 791 7.16 18.87 -8.71
C ALA A 791 7.45 20.16 -7.94
N PHE A 792 8.68 20.37 -7.46
CA PHE A 792 9.05 21.54 -6.65
C PHE A 792 9.15 22.83 -7.47
N ASP A 793 8.53 23.89 -6.96
CA ASP A 793 8.58 25.27 -7.47
C ASP A 793 8.90 26.20 -6.28
N ILE A 794 10.18 26.52 -6.07
CA ILE A 794 10.71 27.22 -4.88
C ILE A 794 11.02 28.68 -5.25
N ALA A 795 10.12 29.60 -4.90
CA ALA A 795 10.23 31.00 -5.27
C ALA A 795 10.74 31.90 -4.13
N ALA A 796 10.76 33.21 -4.35
CA ALA A 796 11.17 34.23 -3.38
C ALA A 796 10.62 34.00 -1.96
N GLY A 797 11.50 34.09 -0.96
CA GLY A 797 11.16 33.91 0.47
C GLY A 797 11.10 32.45 0.95
N ALA A 798 11.27 31.46 0.07
CA ALA A 798 11.27 30.04 0.44
C ALA A 798 12.67 29.53 0.84
N TYR A 799 12.71 28.66 1.85
CA TYR A 799 13.91 27.98 2.36
C TYR A 799 13.61 26.50 2.60
N VAL A 800 14.16 25.62 1.77
CA VAL A 800 13.71 24.22 1.70
C VAL A 800 14.86 23.23 1.85
N LEU A 801 14.66 22.20 2.67
CA LEU A 801 15.52 21.00 2.78
C LEU A 801 14.74 19.80 2.23
N ALA A 802 15.25 19.16 1.17
CA ALA A 802 14.71 17.91 0.64
C ALA A 802 15.67 16.74 0.87
N GLU A 803 15.36 15.83 1.79
CA GLU A 803 16.19 14.65 2.12
C GLU A 803 15.39 13.34 2.15
N GLY A 804 15.99 12.22 1.75
CA GLY A 804 15.34 10.90 1.81
C GLY A 804 14.08 10.72 0.97
N ASN A 805 13.74 11.64 0.06
CA ASN A 805 12.54 11.52 -0.80
C ASN A 805 12.82 10.60 -2.01
N TYR A 806 11.78 9.94 -2.49
CA TYR A 806 11.85 9.09 -3.69
C TYR A 806 11.08 9.75 -4.85
N PHE A 807 11.69 9.78 -6.03
CA PHE A 807 11.10 10.30 -7.26
C PHE A 807 11.01 9.20 -8.32
N SER A 808 9.80 8.97 -8.85
CA SER A 808 9.48 7.97 -9.87
C SER A 808 8.73 8.65 -11.02
N SER A 809 9.21 8.51 -12.26
CA SER A 809 8.56 9.12 -13.45
C SER A 809 8.30 10.63 -13.34
N VAL A 810 9.05 11.36 -12.49
CA VAL A 810 8.90 12.81 -12.30
C VAL A 810 9.76 13.53 -13.33
N LYS A 811 9.13 14.08 -14.36
CA LYS A 811 9.81 14.70 -15.50
C LYS A 811 10.75 15.85 -15.11
N THR A 812 10.31 16.71 -14.19
CA THR A 812 11.10 17.84 -13.67
C THR A 812 10.98 17.91 -12.14
N PRO A 813 11.86 17.24 -11.37
CA PRO A 813 11.80 17.21 -9.90
C PRO A 813 11.79 18.58 -9.24
N ASN A 814 12.54 19.54 -9.76
CA ASN A 814 12.44 20.95 -9.36
C ASN A 814 12.56 21.88 -10.57
N LEU A 815 11.87 23.02 -10.49
CA LEU A 815 12.22 24.21 -11.25
C LEU A 815 13.45 24.89 -10.64
N ASP A 816 14.10 25.72 -11.44
CA ASP A 816 15.29 26.51 -11.09
C ASP A 816 14.87 27.99 -11.08
N ASP A 817 14.41 28.48 -9.93
CA ASP A 817 14.05 29.89 -9.71
C ASP A 817 15.12 30.52 -8.81
N PRO A 818 15.96 31.43 -9.34
CA PRO A 818 17.10 31.98 -8.61
C PRO A 818 16.71 32.86 -7.41
N ALA A 819 15.43 33.19 -7.21
CA ALA A 819 14.94 33.88 -6.02
C ALA A 819 14.67 32.94 -4.83
N GLY A 820 14.61 31.63 -5.06
CA GLY A 820 14.41 30.62 -4.02
C GLY A 820 15.71 30.10 -3.37
N HIS A 821 15.55 29.36 -2.27
CA HIS A 821 16.66 28.68 -1.60
C HIS A 821 16.34 27.21 -1.35
N PHE A 822 17.04 26.31 -2.07
CA PHE A 822 16.75 24.88 -2.05
C PHE A 822 17.99 24.02 -1.80
N PHE A 823 18.01 23.31 -0.66
CA PHE A 823 19.08 22.38 -0.31
C PHE A 823 18.71 20.92 -0.60
N VAL A 824 19.58 20.26 -1.36
CA VAL A 824 19.51 18.83 -1.69
C VAL A 824 20.83 18.16 -1.25
N PRO A 825 20.80 17.17 -0.33
CA PRO A 825 22.01 16.49 0.12
C PRO A 825 22.52 15.52 -0.95
N VAL A 826 23.72 15.77 -1.44
CA VAL A 826 24.49 14.87 -2.33
C VAL A 826 25.45 13.95 -1.56
N ARG A 827 25.64 14.19 -0.26
CA ARG A 827 26.35 13.34 0.70
C ARG A 827 25.69 13.48 2.06
N GLU A 828 25.52 12.38 2.79
CA GLU A 828 24.92 12.37 4.13
C GLU A 828 25.60 13.33 5.12
N SER A 829 26.93 13.48 4.97
CA SER A 829 27.79 14.33 5.80
C SER A 829 27.38 15.80 5.83
N ASN A 830 26.75 16.31 4.76
CA ASN A 830 26.53 17.74 4.55
C ASN A 830 25.70 18.40 5.65
N CYS A 831 24.83 17.63 6.31
CA CYS A 831 23.89 18.14 7.31
C CYS A 831 24.39 18.06 8.76
N LYS A 832 25.51 17.34 9.02
CA LYS A 832 26.01 17.09 10.38
C LYS A 832 26.23 18.37 11.19
N THR A 833 26.78 19.40 10.56
CA THR A 833 27.03 20.71 11.18
C THR A 833 25.77 21.57 11.27
N ALA A 834 24.83 21.45 10.32
CA ALA A 834 23.66 22.33 10.21
C ALA A 834 22.47 21.90 11.08
N ILE A 835 22.23 20.59 11.20
CA ILE A 835 21.08 20.02 11.95
C ILE A 835 21.50 18.91 12.93
N GLY A 836 22.78 18.82 13.28
CA GLY A 836 23.30 17.88 14.29
C GLY A 836 23.35 16.40 13.88
N ARG A 837 22.72 16.02 12.76
CA ARG A 837 22.68 14.65 12.23
C ARG A 837 23.09 14.58 10.76
N ALA A 838 23.38 13.37 10.30
CA ALA A 838 23.46 13.08 8.87
C ALA A 838 22.10 13.35 8.18
N CYS A 839 22.14 13.79 6.92
CA CYS A 839 20.97 13.78 6.04
C CYS A 839 20.84 12.45 5.32
N LYS A 840 19.65 12.14 4.82
CA LYS A 840 19.44 11.02 3.88
C LYS A 840 19.37 11.47 2.43
N LEU A 841 19.89 10.65 1.53
CA LEU A 841 19.94 10.97 0.11
C LEU A 841 18.58 10.73 -0.53
N ASN A 842 18.19 11.58 -1.48
CA ASN A 842 17.00 11.32 -2.30
C ASN A 842 17.32 10.21 -3.32
N VAL A 843 16.30 9.54 -3.87
CA VAL A 843 16.47 8.54 -4.95
C VAL A 843 15.62 8.93 -6.15
N LEU A 844 16.18 8.76 -7.36
CA LEU A 844 15.55 9.15 -8.62
C LEU A 844 15.53 7.99 -9.61
N THR A 845 14.32 7.54 -9.96
CA THR A 845 14.03 6.48 -10.94
C THR A 845 13.19 7.06 -12.06
N ALA A 846 13.60 6.84 -13.33
CA ALA A 846 12.91 7.33 -14.53
C ALA A 846 12.55 8.84 -14.54
N SER A 847 13.26 9.64 -13.74
CA SER A 847 12.94 11.04 -13.43
C SER A 847 14.00 11.99 -13.99
N GLY A 848 13.69 13.29 -14.03
CA GLY A 848 14.62 14.36 -14.34
C GLY A 848 15.73 14.51 -13.29
N LYS A 849 16.52 15.60 -13.38
CA LYS A 849 17.53 15.93 -12.36
C LYS A 849 16.87 16.61 -11.16
N LEU A 850 17.41 16.37 -9.97
CA LEU A 850 17.14 17.18 -8.78
C LEU A 850 18.40 18.01 -8.49
N THR A 851 18.25 19.33 -8.36
CA THR A 851 19.34 20.29 -8.20
C THR A 851 19.16 21.12 -6.93
N SER A 852 20.27 21.45 -6.28
CA SER A 852 20.32 22.41 -5.18
C SER A 852 20.76 23.77 -5.71
N TYR A 853 20.12 24.84 -5.27
CA TYR A 853 20.48 26.23 -5.60
C TYR A 853 20.35 27.13 -4.36
N SER A 854 21.19 28.17 -4.28
CA SER A 854 21.35 29.01 -3.09
C SER A 854 21.58 28.19 -1.80
N ALA A 855 22.26 27.04 -1.95
CA ALA A 855 22.37 25.94 -0.98
C ALA A 855 22.82 26.38 0.43
N ARG A 856 23.73 27.35 0.51
CA ARG A 856 24.22 27.90 1.80
C ARG A 856 23.15 28.68 2.55
N ALA A 857 22.34 29.48 1.85
CA ALA A 857 21.27 30.26 2.45
C ALA A 857 20.13 29.35 2.93
N ALA A 858 19.79 28.33 2.14
CA ALA A 858 18.85 27.29 2.52
C ALA A 858 19.27 26.60 3.83
N LEU A 859 20.50 26.03 3.89
CA LEU A 859 21.01 25.40 5.13
C LEU A 859 21.16 26.39 6.30
N GLY A 860 21.55 27.63 6.03
CA GLY A 860 21.68 28.67 7.05
C GLY A 860 20.37 28.94 7.77
N GLU A 861 19.27 29.10 7.03
CA GLU A 861 17.94 29.31 7.60
C GLU A 861 17.41 28.04 8.28
N VAL A 862 17.53 26.89 7.60
CA VAL A 862 17.11 25.56 8.09
C VAL A 862 17.78 25.20 9.42
N SER A 863 19.04 25.58 9.64
CA SER A 863 19.79 25.26 10.87
C SER A 863 19.15 25.80 12.16
N LYS A 864 18.44 26.94 12.07
CA LYS A 864 17.70 27.55 13.19
C LYS A 864 16.60 26.62 13.74
N TYR A 865 16.09 25.74 12.90
CA TYR A 865 14.98 24.82 13.16
C TYR A 865 15.43 23.36 13.33
N SER A 866 16.73 23.15 13.56
CA SER A 866 17.37 21.85 13.75
C SER A 866 16.71 20.95 14.81
N LYS A 867 16.09 21.53 15.85
CA LYS A 867 15.33 20.76 16.85
C LYS A 867 14.01 20.22 16.29
N GLN A 868 13.25 21.06 15.59
CA GLN A 868 11.99 20.69 14.94
C GLN A 868 12.25 19.65 13.83
N ILE A 869 13.26 19.88 12.99
CA ILE A 869 13.69 19.00 11.89
C ILE A 869 14.33 17.69 12.40
N GLY A 870 14.92 17.71 13.60
CA GLY A 870 15.34 16.53 14.34
C GLY A 870 14.17 15.74 14.96
N GLY A 871 12.99 16.36 15.08
CA GLY A 871 11.74 15.74 15.55
C GLY A 871 11.03 14.87 14.50
N TYR A 872 11.67 14.58 13.36
CA TYR A 872 11.26 13.55 12.42
C TYR A 872 12.46 12.66 12.05
N ALA A 873 12.29 11.34 12.21
CA ALA A 873 13.35 10.35 12.04
C ALA A 873 13.48 9.93 10.57
N VAL A 874 14.26 10.71 9.81
CA VAL A 874 14.42 10.50 8.36
C VAL A 874 15.11 9.17 8.04
N THR A 875 14.46 8.36 7.21
CA THR A 875 14.94 7.05 6.71
C THR A 875 15.59 7.17 5.33
N GLU A 876 16.15 6.07 4.80
CA GLU A 876 16.52 6.01 3.39
C GLU A 876 15.31 6.22 2.47
N ALA A 877 15.54 6.74 1.26
CA ALA A 877 14.48 6.92 0.27
C ALA A 877 13.94 5.57 -0.25
N SER A 878 12.72 5.24 0.17
CA SER A 878 11.97 4.06 -0.27
C SER A 878 10.96 4.41 -1.37
N LYS A 879 10.79 3.52 -2.36
CA LYS A 879 9.58 3.53 -3.19
C LYS A 879 8.44 3.01 -2.33
N LEU A 880 7.37 3.77 -2.18
CA LEU A 880 6.16 3.31 -1.48
C LEU A 880 5.15 2.72 -2.47
N SER A 881 4.12 2.04 -1.96
CA SER A 881 2.97 1.56 -2.72
C SER A 881 1.68 2.01 -2.06
N VAL A 882 0.61 2.17 -2.85
CA VAL A 882 -0.70 2.57 -2.32
C VAL A 882 -1.21 1.47 -1.38
N ALA A 883 -1.32 1.81 -0.10
CA ALA A 883 -1.93 0.99 0.94
C ALA A 883 -2.42 1.91 2.05
N SER A 884 -3.55 1.58 2.66
CA SER A 884 -4.24 2.38 3.68
C SER A 884 -3.51 2.45 5.03
N GLY A 885 -2.39 1.73 5.19
CA GLY A 885 -1.44 1.89 6.30
C GLY A 885 -0.16 2.67 5.95
N ASN A 886 0.08 2.96 4.66
CA ASN A 886 1.26 3.73 4.21
C ASN A 886 0.97 5.23 4.12
N PHE A 887 -0.20 5.59 3.59
CA PHE A 887 -0.64 6.97 3.46
C PHE A 887 -2.13 7.07 3.09
N GLY A 888 -2.72 8.23 3.34
CA GLY A 888 -4.14 8.49 3.07
C GLY A 888 -5.07 7.79 4.06
N VAL A 889 -6.35 7.70 3.70
CA VAL A 889 -7.39 7.23 4.63
C VAL A 889 -7.36 5.71 4.79
N GLY A 890 -7.42 5.24 6.03
CA GLY A 890 -7.37 3.83 6.37
C GLY A 890 -7.81 3.47 7.78
N ALA A 891 -7.41 2.27 8.20
CA ALA A 891 -7.67 1.75 9.54
C ALA A 891 -6.63 2.27 10.54
N LEU A 892 -6.62 3.58 10.80
CA LEU A 892 -5.75 4.15 11.85
C LEU A 892 -6.13 3.57 13.21
N THR A 893 -5.24 2.74 13.77
CA THR A 893 -5.35 2.24 15.13
C THR A 893 -5.22 3.42 16.10
N SER A 894 -6.25 3.69 16.90
CA SER A 894 -6.31 4.86 17.78
C SER A 894 -5.44 4.67 19.03
N THR A 895 -4.14 4.97 18.92
CA THR A 895 -3.17 4.79 20.03
C THR A 895 -3.22 5.98 21.00
N ILE A 896 -4.10 5.87 22.00
CA ILE A 896 -4.31 6.87 23.06
C ILE A 896 -3.07 6.99 23.95
N ALA A 897 -2.21 7.99 23.67
CA ALA A 897 -1.06 8.34 24.50
C ALA A 897 -1.41 9.49 25.47
N SER A 898 -1.43 9.20 26.77
CA SER A 898 -1.64 10.23 27.80
C SER A 898 -0.38 11.06 28.05
N ALA A 899 -0.45 12.36 27.79
CA ALA A 899 0.61 13.30 28.17
C ALA A 899 0.57 13.62 29.68
N THR A 900 1.70 13.53 30.37
CA THR A 900 1.83 13.90 31.78
C THR A 900 1.91 15.42 31.96
N ASN A 901 0.86 16.00 32.52
CA ASN A 901 0.85 17.43 32.91
C ASN A 901 1.76 17.67 34.13
N ASN A 902 2.98 18.16 33.90
CA ASN A 902 3.77 18.79 34.95
C ASN A 902 3.55 20.32 34.94
N LYS A 903 2.65 20.78 35.81
CA LYS A 903 2.56 22.18 36.24
C LYS A 903 2.26 22.22 37.73
N ASP A 904 3.26 22.61 38.50
CA ASP A 904 3.08 23.21 39.82
C ASP A 904 3.91 24.50 39.89
N THR A 905 3.48 25.46 40.71
CA THR A 905 4.10 26.78 40.90
C THR A 905 3.67 27.34 42.28
N PRO A 906 4.24 28.43 42.82
CA PRO A 906 5.33 28.31 43.79
C PRO A 906 5.00 28.81 45.21
N ALA A 907 5.67 28.24 46.22
CA ALA A 907 5.90 28.81 47.55
C ALA A 907 7.32 28.38 48.00
N LYS A 908 8.30 29.21 48.38
CA LYS A 908 8.41 30.42 49.25
C LYS A 908 8.88 30.07 50.68
N GLU A 909 9.74 30.91 51.25
CA GLU A 909 10.69 30.57 52.34
C GLU A 909 10.09 30.44 53.76
N ALA A 910 10.76 29.66 54.63
CA ALA A 910 11.25 30.11 55.95
C ALA A 910 12.20 29.10 56.64
N GLU A 911 13.39 29.59 57.03
CA GLU A 911 14.20 29.35 58.27
C GLU A 911 14.35 27.94 58.90
N GLY A 912 15.58 27.58 59.34
CA GLY A 912 15.85 26.29 60.02
C GLY A 912 17.32 25.90 60.30
N SER A 913 18.17 26.87 60.64
CA SER A 913 19.61 26.79 61.05
C SER A 913 20.15 25.56 61.81
N ILE A 914 21.42 25.16 61.57
CA ILE A 914 22.57 25.11 62.53
C ILE A 914 23.83 24.40 61.95
N GLN A 915 24.99 25.09 62.00
CA GLN A 915 26.42 24.70 62.29
C GLN A 915 27.00 23.29 61.92
N GLU A 916 28.30 23.05 61.64
CA GLU A 916 29.52 23.89 61.50
C GLU A 916 30.71 23.11 60.81
N ALA A 917 31.92 23.71 60.83
CA ALA A 917 33.22 23.29 60.24
C ALA A 917 33.33 23.47 58.71
N GLN A 918 34.26 24.25 58.13
CA GLN A 918 35.73 24.40 58.31
C GLN A 918 36.52 23.14 57.85
N GLN A 919 37.65 23.25 57.14
CA GLN A 919 38.59 24.38 56.99
C GLN A 919 39.41 24.32 55.66
N GLN A 920 39.84 25.50 55.15
CA GLN A 920 41.03 25.85 54.33
C GLN A 920 41.58 24.88 53.24
N GLU A 921 41.65 25.30 51.97
CA GLU A 921 42.77 26.02 51.29
C GLU A 921 44.06 25.19 51.09
N ASP A 922 44.50 25.07 49.82
CA ASP A 922 45.81 25.57 49.42
C ASP A 922 45.83 25.90 47.90
N THR A 923 46.82 26.66 47.42
CA THR A 923 46.90 27.26 46.07
C THR A 923 48.28 27.05 45.43
N ALA A 924 48.32 26.59 44.18
CA ALA A 924 49.53 26.71 43.34
C ALA A 924 49.21 26.80 41.84
N ALA A 925 49.89 27.71 41.14
CA ALA A 925 49.87 27.85 39.67
C ALA A 925 51.22 28.39 39.18
N GLN A 926 51.62 28.01 37.96
CA GLN A 926 52.62 28.60 37.03
C GLN A 926 52.85 27.56 35.89
N THR A 927 52.70 27.82 34.58
CA THR A 927 53.54 28.61 33.63
C THR A 927 55.00 28.14 33.57
N SER A 928 55.72 28.04 32.43
CA SER A 928 55.45 28.17 30.97
C SER A 928 56.81 27.92 30.23
N LEU A 929 56.91 27.38 29.01
CA LEU A 929 56.97 28.11 27.72
C LEU A 929 57.46 27.12 26.60
N GLU A 930 57.04 27.36 25.34
CA GLU A 930 57.77 27.27 24.04
C GLU A 930 58.75 26.11 23.71
N SER A 931 58.98 25.70 22.45
CA SER A 931 58.98 26.45 21.18
C SER A 931 58.81 25.57 19.91
N ASN A 932 58.68 26.26 18.76
CA ASN A 932 58.87 25.82 17.36
C ASN A 932 57.74 25.08 16.61
N ALA A 933 57.46 25.62 15.42
CA ALA A 933 56.52 25.20 14.37
C ALA A 933 57.35 25.01 13.05
N PRO A 934 56.81 25.03 11.81
CA PRO A 934 55.42 25.00 11.34
C PRO A 934 55.13 24.01 10.17
N VAL A 935 53.84 23.74 9.89
CA VAL A 935 53.35 23.39 8.54
C VAL A 935 51.98 24.04 8.32
N ASN A 936 51.73 24.58 7.13
CA ASN A 936 50.42 25.13 6.72
C ASN A 936 49.48 24.00 6.25
N GLU A 937 48.17 24.17 6.43
CA GLU A 937 47.32 24.49 5.27
C GLU A 937 46.00 25.15 5.68
N ALA A 938 45.37 25.86 4.76
CA ALA A 938 44.26 26.77 5.05
C ALA A 938 42.89 26.08 4.97
N ALA A 939 41.97 26.47 5.85
CA ALA A 939 40.55 26.24 5.64
C ALA A 939 40.07 27.06 4.43
N SER A 940 39.86 26.40 3.29
CA SER A 940 39.27 27.02 2.11
C SER A 940 37.75 27.10 2.25
N VAL A 941 37.21 28.31 2.06
CA VAL A 941 35.77 28.58 2.10
C VAL A 941 35.12 27.89 0.89
N ALA A 942 33.99 27.20 1.10
CA ALA A 942 33.24 26.60 0.00
C ALA A 942 32.87 27.67 -1.05
N ALA A 943 33.26 27.46 -2.30
CA ALA A 943 32.82 28.27 -3.43
C ALA A 943 31.43 27.81 -3.90
N ASP A 944 30.72 28.67 -4.65
CA ASP A 944 29.48 28.26 -5.31
C ASP A 944 29.72 27.06 -6.22
N SER A 945 28.81 26.09 -6.13
CA SER A 945 28.81 24.89 -6.94
C SER A 945 27.43 24.25 -6.93
N ASP A 946 26.75 24.30 -8.08
CA ASP A 946 25.50 23.58 -8.30
C ASP A 946 25.79 22.08 -8.34
N VAL A 947 25.59 21.39 -7.22
CA VAL A 947 25.84 19.95 -7.14
C VAL A 947 24.55 19.19 -7.45
N THR A 948 24.56 18.46 -8.57
CA THR A 948 23.36 17.79 -9.10
C THR A 948 23.29 16.32 -8.69
N GLN A 949 22.09 15.82 -8.38
CA GLN A 949 21.84 14.38 -8.28
C GLN A 949 21.19 13.88 -9.58
N SER A 950 21.77 12.83 -10.17
CA SER A 950 21.31 12.22 -11.44
C SER A 950 20.99 10.74 -11.27
N ALA A 951 20.09 10.22 -12.11
CA ALA A 951 19.67 8.83 -12.09
C ALA A 951 20.82 7.82 -12.21
N ILE A 952 20.73 6.71 -11.47
CA ILE A 952 21.73 5.64 -11.49
C ILE A 952 21.52 4.78 -12.74
N GLN A 953 22.40 4.90 -13.73
CA GLN A 953 22.50 3.94 -14.83
C GLN A 953 23.45 2.79 -14.45
N SER A 954 22.96 1.56 -14.50
CA SER A 954 23.77 0.36 -14.28
C SER A 954 24.57 0.01 -15.54
N THR A 955 25.84 0.39 -15.59
CA THR A 955 26.76 -0.05 -16.65
C THR A 955 27.43 -1.37 -16.29
N GLU A 956 27.24 -2.41 -17.10
CA GLU A 956 27.95 -3.69 -16.97
C GLU A 956 29.46 -3.53 -17.20
N ALA A 957 30.27 -4.32 -16.50
CA ALA A 957 31.71 -4.34 -16.67
C ALA A 957 32.13 -5.23 -17.85
N ARG A 958 32.99 -4.71 -18.74
CA ARG A 958 33.81 -5.52 -19.65
C ARG A 958 35.30 -5.25 -19.41
N SER A 959 36.07 -6.33 -19.39
CA SER A 959 37.49 -6.35 -19.04
C SER A 959 38.39 -6.64 -20.26
N VAL A 960 39.71 -6.62 -20.02
CA VAL A 960 40.84 -6.99 -20.89
C VAL A 960 41.38 -5.86 -21.80
N GLY A 961 42.68 -5.53 -21.64
CA GLY A 961 43.38 -4.50 -22.42
C GLY A 961 44.79 -4.13 -21.94
N THR A 962 45.66 -5.11 -21.67
CA THR A 962 46.98 -4.87 -21.05
C THR A 962 48.02 -4.22 -21.98
N CYS A 963 48.58 -3.05 -21.63
CA CYS A 963 49.89 -2.62 -22.17
C CYS A 963 50.67 -1.65 -21.25
N LYS A 964 51.90 -1.28 -21.66
CA LYS A 964 52.98 -0.76 -20.79
C LYS A 964 53.20 0.76 -20.83
N ARG A 965 53.75 1.28 -19.73
CA ARG A 965 54.57 2.52 -19.56
C ARG A 965 54.93 3.30 -20.86
N LYS A 966 54.74 4.64 -20.85
CA LYS A 966 55.85 5.63 -20.71
C LYS A 966 55.40 7.11 -20.72
N LEU A 967 55.97 7.87 -19.77
CA LEU A 967 56.50 9.26 -19.84
C LEU A 967 55.75 10.41 -20.57
N ARG A 968 55.54 11.48 -19.77
CA ARG A 968 55.92 12.91 -19.98
C ARG A 968 54.97 13.91 -20.69
N LYS A 969 54.77 14.99 -19.91
CA LYS A 969 54.75 16.43 -20.26
C LYS A 969 53.50 17.02 -20.94
N ARG A 970 52.91 17.97 -20.21
CA ARG A 970 52.58 19.36 -20.60
C ARG A 970 52.09 19.56 -22.05
N HIS A 971 50.86 20.07 -22.15
CA HIS A 971 50.76 21.53 -22.08
C HIS A 971 49.77 21.99 -21.02
#